data_AF-A0A536C351-F1
#
_entry.id   AF-A0A536C351-F1
#
_cell.length_a   1.000
_cell.length_b   1.000
_cell.length_c   1.000
_cell.angle_alpha   90.00
_cell.angle_beta   90.00
_cell.angle_gamma   90.00
#
_symmetry.space_group_name_H-M   'P 1'
#
loop_
_entity.id
_entity.type
_entity.pdbx_description
1 polymer ?
#
loop_
_entity_poly.entity_id
_entity_poly.type
_entity_poly.pdbx_seq_one_letter_code
_entity_poly.pdbx_strand_id
1 'polypeptide(L)'
;MAVTDRPYELVIGIETHVELATESKMFCGCAAKWFGAPPNSLVCPVCLGLPGALPVPNKRAIELAMVAGLALNCEVPAHTKFDRKNYMYPDLPKGYQISQYDLPLNVKGWLEITTSAGNKRVGITRAHLEEDTANSKHGEGYALIDFNRSGVPLLEIVSEPDMTSVEEALAYVRALREVLVFSGVSEVRFEQGAGRFDVNVSIRFSEKGAIRWPPQSEIKNMNSYAALEEAVPYEADRLWQEWQAGGELRTRKGKITVGWSPERKQTFLQRSKEDVQDYRYFPEPDLVAFAPTRADVERLRASIPELPIARRARFTREYGLSDYDARILVDDRALADFFEAAVRAAGGDAKTVANWVTGEFLRYLKNDGGSAAGAKITPAQLGALVALVKKGEVSSSAAKDVFAEMWQTGSAPDAIVKSKGLTQVSDESAIAAAVDAVLAENPRAIADYKAGKTRALAALVGPVMKRMGGNANPGLVNQVLADRISPARRGGERMRDILDIDNLGSIAAENDRRLLKYFITTPTYESLKTQQKYVAIGRKGTGKTALYQGLEAAKAPDTFIAGLAFNEYPWKLHDHALNANAAESERFVNSWRFLILVEAAKLVLSDESFGPDEPTKALRAFVEANWGDVKFSHRKFYEPEKFMVTRSEIRPQAMGISAAAVTKEWVERSRLGESIGSTLDWLESVLAAALARDKTYFVLFDELDTNFDPEDQSYGLRLVGLLLAAKKTASWAQGINRHLRAVIFLREDIFNHLQFSDKNKIREDAAITVKWNDDESGPESLKSLIDERVRAEMDLSHFERDPWGVLFDAGERMRGTQQKYKHMTARTYLRPRDMIKFANLALTEAQSRIRNEGGKHQITNVDIQRARPAYSDYLVSEFDDELAAYKSGWRDLLGVLRRLGREVFARAEFNLA
;
A
#
# COMPACT_ATOMS: atom_id res chain seq x y z
N MET A 1 17.15 4.23 -4.46
CA MET A 1 18.18 5.26 -4.32
C MET A 1 17.54 6.61 -4.54
N ALA A 2 17.83 7.60 -3.68
CA ALA A 2 17.29 8.95 -3.77
C ALA A 2 17.79 9.64 -5.05
N VAL A 3 16.97 10.52 -5.63
CA VAL A 3 17.35 11.43 -6.71
C VAL A 3 18.58 12.21 -6.25
N THR A 4 19.76 11.80 -6.71
CA THR A 4 20.95 12.62 -6.59
C THR A 4 20.73 13.86 -7.43
N ASP A 5 21.09 15.03 -6.89
CA ASP A 5 21.04 16.31 -7.58
C ASP A 5 22.08 16.29 -8.72
N ARG A 6 21.74 15.60 -9.81
CA ARG A 6 22.61 15.47 -10.98
C ARG A 6 22.67 16.83 -11.66
N PRO A 7 23.85 17.30 -12.10
CA PRO A 7 23.99 18.57 -12.82
C PRO A 7 23.39 18.53 -14.24
N TYR A 8 22.66 17.46 -14.56
CA TYR A 8 22.05 17.17 -15.83
C TYR A 8 20.73 16.42 -15.61
N GLU A 9 19.82 16.57 -16.55
CA GLU A 9 18.58 15.80 -16.66
C GLU A 9 18.81 14.57 -17.52
N LEU A 10 18.23 13.43 -17.12
CA LEU A 10 18.25 12.21 -17.92
C LEU A 10 17.18 12.29 -19.01
N VAL A 11 17.50 11.78 -20.20
CA VAL A 11 16.54 11.62 -21.29
C VAL A 11 16.70 10.21 -21.84
N ILE A 12 15.63 9.42 -21.73
CA ILE A 12 15.66 7.98 -21.98
C ILE A 12 14.57 7.63 -23.00
N GLY A 13 14.96 6.89 -24.03
CA GLY A 13 14.05 6.18 -24.94
C GLY A 13 14.34 4.68 -24.91
N ILE A 14 13.32 3.85 -25.10
CA ILE A 14 13.48 2.39 -25.04
C ILE A 14 12.93 1.77 -26.33
N GLU A 15 13.74 0.92 -26.93
CA GLU A 15 13.38 0.09 -28.06
C GLU A 15 13.20 -1.34 -27.54
N THR A 16 11.99 -1.88 -27.62
CA THR A 16 11.65 -3.20 -27.09
C THR A 16 11.28 -4.12 -28.23
N HIS A 17 11.93 -5.27 -28.31
CA HIS A 17 11.59 -6.34 -29.24
C HIS A 17 10.90 -7.47 -28.48
N VAL A 18 9.75 -7.93 -28.97
CA VAL A 18 9.00 -9.04 -28.36
C VAL A 18 8.56 -10.05 -29.41
N GLU A 19 8.80 -11.33 -29.16
CA GLU A 19 8.30 -12.42 -30.01
C GLU A 19 6.78 -12.52 -29.86
N LEU A 20 6.05 -12.60 -30.98
CA LEU A 20 4.60 -12.73 -30.96
C LEU A 20 4.16 -14.17 -30.68
N ALA A 21 3.06 -14.32 -29.95
CA ALA A 21 2.49 -15.62 -29.56
C ALA A 21 1.77 -16.32 -30.75
N THR A 22 2.54 -16.73 -31.75
CA THR A 22 2.06 -17.44 -32.95
C THR A 22 2.45 -18.92 -32.96
N GLU A 23 1.72 -19.73 -33.71
CA GLU A 23 2.06 -21.13 -33.94
C GLU A 23 3.16 -21.29 -35.00
N SER A 24 3.03 -20.56 -36.10
CA SER A 24 3.98 -20.56 -37.23
C SER A 24 4.84 -19.29 -37.27
N LYS A 25 5.96 -19.35 -37.99
CA LYS A 25 6.89 -18.24 -38.23
C LYS A 25 6.25 -17.11 -39.04
N MET A 26 6.94 -15.98 -39.16
CA MET A 26 6.43 -14.76 -39.78
C MET A 26 6.19 -14.90 -41.28
N PHE A 27 7.10 -15.62 -41.95
CA PHE A 27 7.12 -15.72 -43.40
C PHE A 27 7.09 -17.16 -43.94
N CYS A 28 6.92 -18.17 -43.07
CA CYS A 28 6.87 -19.58 -43.45
C CYS A 28 6.08 -20.44 -42.46
N GLY A 29 5.80 -21.69 -42.82
CA GLY A 29 4.99 -22.62 -42.01
C GLY A 29 5.72 -23.35 -40.87
N CYS A 30 7.01 -23.09 -40.64
CA CYS A 30 7.74 -23.71 -39.52
C CYS A 30 7.16 -23.26 -38.17
N ALA A 31 7.29 -24.09 -37.14
CA ALA A 31 6.89 -23.74 -35.79
C ALA A 31 7.69 -22.52 -35.28
N ALA A 32 6.99 -21.56 -34.67
CA ALA A 32 7.62 -20.39 -34.05
C ALA A 32 8.15 -20.67 -32.63
N LYS A 33 7.59 -21.67 -31.93
CA LYS A 33 8.06 -22.09 -30.60
C LYS A 33 9.36 -22.86 -30.72
N TRP A 34 10.48 -22.15 -30.63
CA TRP A 34 11.82 -22.69 -30.87
C TRP A 34 12.57 -23.10 -29.60
N PHE A 35 12.24 -22.51 -28.45
CA PHE A 35 12.94 -22.77 -27.20
C PHE A 35 12.84 -24.25 -26.80
N GLY A 36 13.99 -24.88 -26.52
CA GLY A 36 14.08 -26.29 -26.17
C GLY A 36 14.10 -27.27 -27.36
N ALA A 37 13.93 -26.81 -28.60
CA ALA A 37 14.04 -27.66 -29.78
C ALA A 37 15.51 -28.04 -30.07
N PRO A 38 15.77 -29.23 -30.65
CA PRO A 38 17.10 -29.57 -31.14
C PRO A 38 17.59 -28.56 -32.20
N PRO A 39 18.88 -28.19 -32.24
CA PRO A 39 19.39 -27.20 -33.18
C PRO A 39 19.03 -27.50 -34.64
N ASN A 40 18.61 -26.48 -35.39
CA ASN A 40 18.26 -26.57 -36.81
C ASN A 40 17.17 -27.62 -37.15
N SER A 41 16.25 -27.92 -36.23
CA SER A 41 15.13 -28.85 -36.45
C SER A 41 13.83 -28.18 -36.92
N LEU A 42 13.72 -26.86 -36.75
CA LEU A 42 12.54 -26.05 -37.07
C LEU A 42 12.81 -25.10 -38.24
N VAL A 43 13.32 -25.66 -39.34
CA VAL A 43 13.82 -24.90 -40.49
C VAL A 43 13.17 -25.35 -41.80
N CYS A 44 13.16 -24.45 -42.78
CA CYS A 44 12.70 -24.69 -44.15
C CYS A 44 13.48 -23.79 -45.13
N PRO A 45 13.33 -23.98 -46.46
CA PRO A 45 14.03 -23.16 -47.46
C PRO A 45 13.86 -21.65 -47.27
N VAL A 46 12.70 -21.17 -46.81
CA VAL A 46 12.42 -19.74 -46.62
C VAL A 46 13.24 -19.15 -45.47
N CYS A 47 13.18 -19.75 -44.27
CA CYS A 47 13.92 -19.21 -43.12
C CYS A 47 15.43 -19.49 -43.20
N LEU A 48 15.85 -20.44 -44.04
CA LEU A 48 17.26 -20.65 -44.39
C LEU A 48 17.74 -19.75 -45.53
N GLY A 49 16.87 -18.94 -46.15
CA GLY A 49 17.25 -18.07 -47.26
C GLY A 49 17.77 -18.81 -48.50
N LEU A 50 17.27 -20.02 -48.77
CA LEU A 50 17.73 -20.80 -49.93
C LEU A 50 17.28 -20.16 -51.26
N PRO A 51 18.06 -20.32 -52.34
CA PRO A 51 17.70 -19.78 -53.65
C PRO A 51 16.31 -20.23 -54.11
N GLY A 52 15.48 -19.28 -54.55
CA GLY A 52 14.12 -19.53 -55.04
C GLY A 52 13.02 -19.59 -53.96
N ALA A 53 13.36 -19.45 -52.67
CA ALA A 53 12.38 -19.37 -51.60
C ALA A 53 11.73 -17.98 -51.51
N LEU A 54 10.42 -17.92 -51.32
CA LEU A 54 9.65 -16.67 -51.18
C LEU A 54 8.95 -16.57 -49.82
N PRO A 55 8.89 -15.38 -49.19
CA PRO A 55 8.19 -15.17 -47.94
C PRO A 55 6.66 -15.14 -48.11
N VAL A 56 5.91 -15.70 -47.15
CA VAL A 56 4.44 -15.61 -47.09
C VAL A 56 4.01 -15.09 -45.72
N PRO A 57 3.37 -13.90 -45.62
CA PRO A 57 3.16 -13.22 -44.35
C PRO A 57 2.11 -13.93 -43.48
N ASN A 58 2.42 -14.03 -42.18
CA ASN A 58 1.55 -14.65 -41.20
C ASN A 58 0.40 -13.71 -40.78
N LYS A 59 -0.83 -14.06 -41.17
CA LYS A 59 -2.04 -13.30 -40.80
C LYS A 59 -2.18 -13.10 -39.30
N ARG A 60 -1.91 -14.13 -38.49
CA ARG A 60 -2.05 -14.04 -37.04
C ARG A 60 -1.02 -13.09 -36.43
N ALA A 61 0.21 -13.09 -36.92
CA ALA A 61 1.24 -12.13 -36.49
C ALA A 61 0.82 -10.68 -36.79
N ILE A 62 0.26 -10.42 -37.97
CA ILE A 62 -0.28 -9.10 -38.33
C ILE A 62 -1.43 -8.68 -37.41
N GLU A 63 -2.38 -9.58 -37.14
CA GLU A 63 -3.48 -9.32 -36.21
C GLU A 63 -2.97 -9.04 -34.78
N LEU A 64 -2.01 -9.82 -34.28
CA LEU A 64 -1.41 -9.62 -32.96
C LEU A 64 -0.66 -8.29 -32.87
N ALA A 65 0.06 -7.89 -33.91
CA ALA A 65 0.75 -6.60 -33.95
C ALA A 65 -0.24 -5.43 -33.95
N MET A 66 -1.38 -5.54 -34.65
CA MET A 66 -2.45 -4.53 -34.55
C MET A 66 -3.07 -4.50 -33.14
N VAL A 67 -3.34 -5.67 -32.54
CA VAL A 67 -3.83 -5.76 -31.15
C VAL A 67 -2.86 -5.09 -30.18
N ALA A 68 -1.56 -5.32 -30.34
CA ALA A 68 -0.52 -4.67 -29.54
C ALA A 68 -0.57 -3.15 -29.68
N GLY A 69 -0.60 -2.63 -30.90
CA GLY A 69 -0.68 -1.19 -31.14
C GLY A 69 -1.95 -0.57 -30.56
N LEU A 70 -3.11 -1.19 -30.78
CA LEU A 70 -4.39 -0.73 -30.24
C LEU A 70 -4.40 -0.72 -28.70
N ALA A 71 -3.81 -1.73 -28.05
CA ALA A 71 -3.67 -1.79 -26.59
C ALA A 71 -2.68 -0.72 -26.05
N LEU A 72 -1.73 -0.29 -26.89
CA LEU A 72 -0.80 0.82 -26.63
C LEU A 72 -1.32 2.16 -27.19
N ASN A 73 -2.62 2.25 -27.48
CA ASN A 73 -3.29 3.45 -27.96
C ASN A 73 -2.73 4.03 -29.29
N CYS A 74 -2.05 3.20 -30.09
CA CYS A 74 -1.54 3.59 -31.41
C CYS A 74 -2.67 3.73 -32.45
N GLU A 75 -2.38 4.52 -33.47
CA GLU A 75 -3.12 4.56 -34.72
C GLU A 75 -2.64 3.43 -35.65
N VAL A 76 -3.58 2.71 -36.27
CA VAL A 76 -3.31 1.73 -37.33
C VAL A 76 -3.50 2.40 -38.69
N PRO A 77 -2.42 2.66 -39.46
CA PRO A 77 -2.51 3.31 -40.76
C PRO A 77 -3.36 2.52 -41.77
N ALA A 78 -3.93 3.22 -42.75
CA ALA A 78 -4.73 2.58 -43.81
C ALA A 78 -3.89 1.78 -44.80
N HIS A 79 -2.59 2.06 -44.87
CA HIS A 79 -1.64 1.42 -45.79
C HIS A 79 -0.34 1.15 -45.05
N THR A 80 0.21 -0.04 -45.29
CA THR A 80 1.48 -0.47 -44.71
C THR A 80 2.19 -1.43 -45.67
N LYS A 81 3.50 -1.60 -45.49
CA LYS A 81 4.33 -2.47 -46.32
C LYS A 81 5.47 -3.07 -45.50
N PHE A 82 6.10 -4.09 -46.05
CA PHE A 82 7.37 -4.61 -45.57
C PHE A 82 8.53 -4.04 -46.38
N ASP A 83 9.70 -3.99 -45.77
CA ASP A 83 10.94 -3.44 -46.28
C ASP A 83 12.10 -4.40 -45.98
N ARG A 84 13.12 -4.39 -46.82
CA ARG A 84 14.38 -5.10 -46.56
C ARG A 84 15.35 -4.20 -45.82
N LYS A 85 15.79 -4.62 -44.63
CA LYS A 85 16.92 -4.06 -43.89
C LYS A 85 18.17 -4.86 -44.22
N ASN A 86 19.04 -4.33 -45.07
CA ASN A 86 20.16 -5.08 -45.65
C ASN A 86 21.41 -5.00 -44.77
N TYR A 87 21.85 -6.15 -44.22
CA TYR A 87 23.14 -6.29 -43.54
C TYR A 87 23.58 -7.75 -43.56
N MET A 88 24.90 -7.97 -43.59
CA MET A 88 25.49 -9.30 -43.65
C MET A 88 25.92 -9.73 -42.25
N TYR A 89 25.33 -10.81 -41.75
CA TYR A 89 25.74 -11.45 -40.50
C TYR A 89 25.43 -12.96 -40.57
N PRO A 90 26.25 -13.85 -39.96
CA PRO A 90 26.05 -15.29 -40.05
C PRO A 90 24.69 -15.81 -39.54
N ASP A 91 24.02 -15.05 -38.67
CA ASP A 91 22.71 -15.39 -38.11
C ASP A 91 21.53 -14.99 -39.01
N LEU A 92 21.80 -14.29 -40.10
CA LEU A 92 20.81 -13.77 -41.04
C LEU A 92 21.09 -14.31 -42.45
N PRO A 93 20.56 -15.49 -42.78
CA PRO A 93 21.04 -16.24 -43.95
C PRO A 93 20.63 -15.59 -45.29
N LYS A 94 19.60 -14.74 -45.28
CA LYS A 94 19.13 -13.99 -46.46
C LYS A 94 20.03 -12.81 -46.84
N GLY A 95 20.90 -12.36 -45.92
CA GLY A 95 21.65 -11.09 -46.08
C GLY A 95 20.80 -9.82 -45.96
N TYR A 96 19.52 -9.97 -45.62
CA TYR A 96 18.59 -8.91 -45.27
C TYR A 96 17.51 -9.44 -44.31
N GLN A 97 17.05 -8.57 -43.42
CA GLN A 97 15.94 -8.82 -42.51
C GLN A 97 14.69 -8.16 -43.08
N ILE A 98 13.59 -8.90 -43.20
CA ILE A 98 12.30 -8.31 -43.56
C ILE A 98 11.75 -7.59 -42.31
N SER A 99 11.51 -6.29 -42.43
CA SER A 99 11.03 -5.40 -41.37
C SER A 99 10.05 -4.38 -41.98
N GLN A 100 9.76 -3.27 -41.30
CA GLN A 100 9.00 -2.14 -41.86
C GLN A 100 9.77 -0.85 -41.60
N TYR A 101 9.84 0.07 -42.56
CA TYR A 101 10.57 1.33 -42.38
C TYR A 101 9.65 2.54 -42.31
N ASP A 102 9.23 3.12 -43.43
CA ASP A 102 8.48 4.37 -43.51
C ASP A 102 6.96 4.23 -43.27
N LEU A 103 6.39 3.03 -43.46
CA LEU A 103 4.96 2.76 -43.25
C LEU A 103 4.72 1.62 -42.25
N PRO A 104 5.11 1.78 -40.97
CA PRO A 104 4.91 0.77 -39.94
C PRO A 104 3.43 0.53 -39.63
N LEU A 105 3.11 -0.66 -39.12
CA LEU A 105 1.74 -1.09 -38.86
C LEU A 105 1.03 -0.31 -37.73
N ASN A 106 1.78 0.22 -36.76
CA ASN A 106 1.23 1.03 -35.68
C ASN A 106 2.11 2.26 -35.44
N VAL A 107 1.47 3.42 -35.26
CA VAL A 107 2.15 4.72 -35.06
C VAL A 107 1.47 5.55 -33.98
N LYS A 108 2.19 6.51 -33.39
CA LYS A 108 1.62 7.57 -32.53
C LYS A 108 0.76 7.05 -31.37
N GLY A 109 1.29 6.10 -30.60
CA GLY A 109 0.64 5.60 -29.40
C GLY A 109 1.11 6.30 -28.14
N TRP A 110 0.66 5.77 -27.00
CA TRP A 110 1.14 6.15 -25.68
C TRP A 110 0.80 5.08 -24.66
N LEU A 111 1.64 4.98 -23.63
CA LEU A 111 1.48 4.08 -22.49
C LEU A 111 1.50 4.90 -21.20
N GLU A 112 0.52 4.68 -20.32
CA GLU A 112 0.53 5.28 -18.98
C GLU A 112 1.38 4.43 -18.03
N ILE A 113 2.30 5.09 -17.33
CA ILE A 113 3.17 4.50 -16.31
C ILE A 113 2.86 5.14 -14.95
N THR A 114 3.01 4.37 -13.87
CA THR A 114 2.86 4.85 -12.49
C THR A 114 4.22 4.84 -11.81
N THR A 115 4.65 5.99 -11.28
CA THR A 115 5.90 6.14 -10.52
C THR A 115 5.64 6.81 -9.18
N SER A 116 6.68 6.95 -8.36
CA SER A 116 6.65 7.71 -7.12
C SER A 116 6.23 9.18 -7.26
N ALA A 117 6.43 9.77 -8.45
CA ALA A 117 6.02 11.13 -8.76
C ALA A 117 4.55 11.23 -9.24
N GLY A 118 3.89 10.10 -9.52
CA GLY A 118 2.52 10.01 -10.02
C GLY A 118 2.42 9.26 -11.36
N ASN A 119 1.27 9.40 -12.02
CA ASN A 119 1.06 8.82 -13.36
C ASN A 119 1.62 9.74 -14.45
N LYS A 120 2.29 9.15 -15.44
CA LYS A 120 2.84 9.85 -16.61
C LYS A 120 2.51 9.07 -17.88
N ARG A 121 2.24 9.76 -18.99
CA ARG A 121 2.12 9.14 -20.31
C ARG A 121 3.45 9.21 -21.02
N VAL A 122 3.94 8.07 -21.49
CA VAL A 122 5.11 7.94 -22.35
C VAL A 122 4.62 7.67 -23.77
N GLY A 123 5.02 8.49 -24.72
CA GLY A 123 4.67 8.31 -26.13
C GLY A 123 5.26 7.02 -26.72
N ILE A 124 4.56 6.46 -27.70
CA ILE A 124 5.05 5.36 -28.54
C ILE A 124 5.16 5.91 -29.95
N THR A 125 6.37 6.04 -30.47
CA THR A 125 6.59 6.50 -31.84
C THR A 125 5.97 5.52 -32.83
N ARG A 126 6.26 4.22 -32.64
CA ARG A 126 5.86 3.13 -33.55
C ARG A 126 5.92 1.76 -32.88
N ALA A 127 5.13 0.82 -33.40
CA ALA A 127 5.28 -0.61 -33.14
C ALA A 127 5.13 -1.38 -34.46
N HIS A 128 6.18 -2.05 -34.91
CA HIS A 128 6.28 -2.58 -36.26
C HIS A 128 6.80 -4.02 -36.31
N LEU A 129 6.42 -4.72 -37.37
CA LEU A 129 6.75 -6.14 -37.55
C LEU A 129 8.12 -6.33 -38.18
N GLU A 130 8.83 -7.32 -37.69
CA GLU A 130 10.03 -7.87 -38.30
C GLU A 130 10.12 -9.38 -38.08
N GLU A 131 11.08 -10.01 -38.73
CA GLU A 131 11.50 -11.37 -38.40
C GLU A 131 12.74 -11.37 -37.50
N ASP A 132 12.81 -12.29 -36.55
CA ASP A 132 14.03 -12.44 -35.73
C ASP A 132 15.13 -13.21 -36.47
N THR A 133 16.38 -13.01 -36.02
CA THR A 133 17.57 -13.69 -36.55
C THR A 133 17.81 -15.03 -35.86
N ALA A 134 18.72 -15.83 -36.42
CA ALA A 134 19.18 -17.06 -35.78
C ALA A 134 19.90 -16.79 -34.44
N ASN A 135 20.11 -17.85 -33.66
CA ASN A 135 20.96 -17.77 -32.47
C ASN A 135 22.42 -18.06 -32.85
N SER A 136 23.36 -17.30 -32.29
CA SER A 136 24.80 -17.53 -32.46
C SER A 136 25.45 -17.88 -31.11
N LYS A 137 26.24 -18.95 -31.08
CA LYS A 137 27.09 -19.32 -29.92
C LYS A 137 28.55 -19.32 -30.35
N HIS A 138 29.36 -18.52 -29.68
CA HIS A 138 30.79 -18.43 -29.98
C HIS A 138 31.58 -19.51 -29.21
N GLY A 139 32.39 -20.26 -29.94
CA GLY A 139 33.44 -21.12 -29.40
C GLY A 139 34.82 -20.52 -29.67
N GLU A 140 35.88 -21.22 -29.27
CA GLU A 140 37.25 -20.80 -29.59
C GLU A 140 37.51 -20.94 -31.10
N GLY A 141 37.55 -19.80 -31.81
CA GLY A 141 37.87 -19.73 -33.24
C GLY A 141 36.71 -20.05 -34.20
N TYR A 142 35.49 -20.30 -33.70
CA TYR A 142 34.31 -20.56 -34.53
C TYR A 142 33.02 -20.05 -33.88
N ALA A 143 31.94 -19.99 -34.66
CA ALA A 143 30.59 -19.73 -34.16
C ALA A 143 29.64 -20.82 -34.65
N LEU A 144 28.76 -21.29 -33.77
CA LEU A 144 27.68 -22.23 -34.08
C LEU A 144 26.39 -21.44 -34.26
N ILE A 145 25.73 -21.61 -35.40
CA ILE A 145 24.49 -20.93 -35.75
C ILE A 145 23.33 -21.91 -35.67
N ASP A 146 22.28 -21.53 -34.94
CA ASP A 146 21.02 -22.27 -34.84
C ASP A 146 19.86 -21.43 -35.42
N PHE A 147 19.38 -21.85 -36.60
CA PHE A 147 18.32 -21.19 -37.37
C PHE A 147 16.91 -21.49 -36.87
N ASN A 148 16.74 -22.22 -35.76
CA ASN A 148 15.41 -22.47 -35.19
C ASN A 148 14.64 -21.17 -34.91
N ARG A 149 15.32 -20.12 -34.42
CA ARG A 149 14.71 -18.79 -34.16
C ARG A 149 14.55 -17.92 -35.41
N SER A 150 15.32 -18.19 -36.47
CA SER A 150 15.28 -17.37 -37.68
C SER A 150 13.89 -17.39 -38.30
N GLY A 151 13.30 -16.20 -38.54
CA GLY A 151 11.97 -16.05 -39.11
C GLY A 151 10.82 -15.99 -38.09
N VAL A 152 11.09 -16.08 -36.78
CA VAL A 152 10.05 -15.92 -35.74
C VAL A 152 9.47 -14.49 -35.80
N PRO A 153 8.14 -14.30 -35.68
CA PRO A 153 7.56 -12.96 -35.73
C PRO A 153 7.97 -12.14 -34.52
N LEU A 154 8.49 -10.95 -34.80
CA LEU A 154 9.04 -10.05 -33.81
C LEU A 154 8.36 -8.69 -33.97
N LEU A 155 7.98 -8.08 -32.86
CA LEU A 155 7.40 -6.75 -32.81
C LEU A 155 8.39 -5.80 -32.14
N GLU A 156 8.88 -4.81 -32.88
CA GLU A 156 9.74 -3.76 -32.36
C GLU A 156 8.90 -2.53 -32.00
N ILE A 157 8.88 -2.20 -30.71
CA ILE A 157 8.13 -1.11 -30.08
C ILE A 157 9.13 -0.03 -29.65
N VAL A 158 9.01 1.15 -30.24
CA VAL A 158 9.91 2.28 -30.00
C VAL A 158 9.17 3.36 -29.22
N SER A 159 9.63 3.65 -28.01
CA SER A 159 9.09 4.76 -27.21
C SER A 159 9.59 6.11 -27.73
N GLU A 160 8.81 7.16 -27.47
CA GLU A 160 9.35 8.52 -27.46
C GLU A 160 10.38 8.65 -26.31
N PRO A 161 11.37 9.56 -26.42
CA PRO A 161 12.37 9.79 -25.39
C PRO A 161 11.81 10.63 -24.22
N ASP A 162 10.63 10.27 -23.71
CA ASP A 162 9.90 11.04 -22.70
C ASP A 162 10.35 10.74 -21.26
N MET A 163 11.09 9.65 -21.05
CA MET A 163 11.45 9.17 -19.72
C MET A 163 12.65 9.95 -19.17
N THR A 164 12.51 10.48 -17.96
CA THR A 164 13.50 11.37 -17.33
C THR A 164 14.10 10.79 -16.05
N SER A 165 13.80 9.54 -15.73
CA SER A 165 14.38 8.83 -14.59
C SER A 165 14.46 7.33 -14.84
N VAL A 166 15.33 6.65 -14.08
CA VAL A 166 15.42 5.18 -14.09
C VAL A 166 14.13 4.54 -13.59
N GLU A 167 13.45 5.17 -12.64
CA GLU A 167 12.15 4.70 -12.14
C GLU A 167 11.10 4.70 -13.24
N GLU A 168 11.03 5.77 -14.05
CA GLU A 168 10.14 5.84 -15.21
C GLU A 168 10.47 4.79 -16.25
N ALA A 169 11.76 4.56 -16.55
CA ALA A 169 12.21 3.52 -17.47
C ALA A 169 11.81 2.11 -17.00
N LEU A 170 11.98 1.81 -15.70
CA LEU A 170 11.54 0.55 -15.12
C LEU A 170 10.02 0.39 -15.15
N ALA A 171 9.28 1.45 -14.82
CA ALA A 171 7.83 1.46 -14.85
C ALA A 171 7.29 1.25 -16.27
N TYR A 172 7.93 1.84 -17.28
CA TYR A 172 7.59 1.65 -18.69
C TYR A 172 7.76 0.21 -19.14
N VAL A 173 8.93 -0.42 -18.92
CA VAL A 173 9.16 -1.80 -19.38
C VAL A 173 8.20 -2.78 -18.68
N ARG A 174 7.88 -2.55 -17.40
CA ARG A 174 6.90 -3.36 -16.65
C ARG A 174 5.49 -3.19 -17.20
N ALA A 175 5.02 -1.95 -17.36
CA ALA A 175 3.69 -1.67 -17.89
C ALA A 175 3.53 -2.19 -19.33
N LEU A 176 4.57 -2.06 -20.17
CA LEU A 176 4.56 -2.59 -21.52
C LEU A 176 4.41 -4.10 -21.51
N ARG A 177 5.22 -4.80 -20.70
CA ARG A 177 5.11 -6.25 -20.53
C ARG A 177 3.71 -6.66 -20.06
N GLU A 178 3.18 -6.00 -19.04
CA GLU A 178 1.84 -6.28 -18.50
C GLU A 178 0.77 -6.16 -19.61
N VAL A 179 0.77 -5.08 -20.39
CA VAL A 179 -0.18 -4.89 -21.49
C VAL A 179 -0.07 -5.99 -22.55
N LEU A 180 1.14 -6.35 -22.96
CA LEU A 180 1.36 -7.35 -24.01
C LEU A 180 0.97 -8.77 -23.56
N VAL A 181 1.30 -9.14 -22.32
CA VAL A 181 0.94 -10.45 -21.75
C VAL A 181 -0.58 -10.53 -21.54
N PHE A 182 -1.18 -9.49 -20.96
CA PHE A 182 -2.61 -9.51 -20.64
C PHE A 182 -3.50 -9.48 -21.89
N SER A 183 -3.07 -8.80 -22.95
CA SER A 183 -3.73 -8.81 -24.26
C SER A 183 -3.51 -10.10 -25.05
N GLY A 184 -2.62 -11.00 -24.60
CA GLY A 184 -2.31 -12.26 -25.27
C GLY A 184 -1.47 -12.10 -26.53
N VAL A 185 -0.74 -10.99 -26.66
CA VAL A 185 0.13 -10.69 -27.80
C VAL A 185 1.44 -11.47 -27.73
N SER A 186 2.02 -11.58 -26.53
CA SER A 186 3.31 -12.24 -26.29
C SER A 186 3.35 -12.79 -24.87
N GLU A 187 4.17 -13.83 -24.63
CA GLU A 187 4.47 -14.29 -23.28
C GLU A 187 5.57 -13.46 -22.59
N VAL A 188 6.33 -12.66 -23.36
CA VAL A 188 7.41 -11.75 -22.91
C VAL A 188 8.29 -12.37 -21.80
N ARG A 189 9.00 -13.43 -22.17
CA ARG A 189 9.95 -14.15 -21.30
C ARG A 189 11.38 -13.70 -21.58
N PHE A 190 11.84 -12.69 -20.84
CA PHE A 190 13.18 -12.13 -21.01
C PHE A 190 14.29 -13.18 -20.82
N GLU A 191 14.10 -14.09 -19.86
CA GLU A 191 15.05 -15.16 -19.54
C GLU A 191 15.20 -16.22 -20.65
N GLN A 192 14.19 -16.35 -21.52
CA GLN A 192 14.22 -17.26 -22.67
C GLN A 192 14.67 -16.56 -23.96
N GLY A 193 14.93 -15.26 -23.91
CA GLY A 193 15.25 -14.43 -25.08
C GLY A 193 14.04 -14.05 -25.94
N ALA A 194 12.81 -14.35 -25.48
CA ALA A 194 11.57 -14.02 -26.19
C ALA A 194 11.18 -12.53 -26.09
N GLY A 195 11.92 -11.76 -25.30
CA GLY A 195 11.87 -10.31 -25.26
C GLY A 195 13.26 -9.75 -24.98
N ARG A 196 13.55 -8.58 -25.55
CA ARG A 196 14.78 -7.82 -25.31
C ARG A 196 14.46 -6.34 -25.39
N PHE A 197 15.23 -5.52 -24.68
CA PHE A 197 15.14 -4.07 -24.85
C PHE A 197 16.53 -3.45 -24.95
N ASP A 198 16.61 -2.40 -25.75
CA ASP A 198 17.78 -1.56 -25.89
C ASP A 198 17.44 -0.18 -25.34
N VAL A 199 18.32 0.34 -24.48
CA VAL A 199 18.07 1.59 -23.76
C VAL A 199 18.91 2.70 -24.36
N ASN A 200 18.24 3.71 -24.85
CA ASN A 200 18.84 4.90 -25.41
C ASN A 200 18.90 5.98 -24.33
N VAL A 201 20.10 6.33 -23.88
CA VAL A 201 20.36 7.30 -22.81
C VAL A 201 21.05 8.53 -23.39
N SER A 202 20.55 9.71 -23.05
CA SER A 202 21.24 10.99 -23.22
C SER A 202 21.08 11.82 -21.95
N ILE A 203 21.85 12.90 -21.86
CA ILE A 203 21.80 13.85 -20.74
C ILE A 203 21.59 15.26 -21.27
N ARG A 204 20.81 16.07 -20.55
CA ARG A 204 20.50 17.46 -20.93
C ARG A 204 20.94 18.40 -19.82
N PHE A 205 21.71 19.43 -20.13
CA PHE A 205 22.17 20.40 -19.15
C PHE A 205 22.43 21.78 -19.78
N SER A 206 22.56 22.80 -18.94
CA SER A 206 22.91 24.16 -19.36
C SER A 206 24.42 24.39 -19.19
N GLU A 207 25.08 24.83 -20.26
CA GLU A 207 26.50 25.23 -20.25
C GLU A 207 26.62 26.61 -20.89
N LYS A 208 27.09 27.61 -20.12
CA LYS A 208 27.24 29.01 -20.56
C LYS A 208 25.93 29.61 -21.14
N GLY A 209 24.80 29.27 -20.53
CA GLY A 209 23.47 29.75 -20.94
C GLY A 209 22.85 29.06 -22.16
N ALA A 210 23.53 28.04 -22.74
CA ALA A 210 23.00 27.24 -23.83
C ALA A 210 22.69 25.80 -23.37
N ILE A 211 21.56 25.26 -23.82
CA ILE A 211 21.21 23.85 -23.60
C ILE A 211 22.14 22.97 -24.45
N ARG A 212 22.77 21.99 -23.81
CA ARG A 212 23.65 21.00 -24.44
C ARG A 212 23.03 19.62 -24.39
N TRP A 213 23.34 18.86 -25.43
CA TRP A 213 22.93 17.47 -25.64
C TRP A 213 24.17 16.69 -26.08
N PRO A 214 24.79 15.91 -25.19
CA PRO A 214 25.81 14.97 -25.61
C PRO A 214 25.21 13.91 -26.55
N PRO A 215 26.06 13.30 -27.39
CA PRO A 215 25.67 12.14 -28.18
C PRO A 215 24.94 11.08 -27.36
N GLN A 216 23.82 10.62 -27.89
CA GLN A 216 23.03 9.54 -27.30
C GLN A 216 23.83 8.24 -27.26
N SER A 217 23.79 7.56 -26.12
CA SER A 217 24.37 6.23 -25.93
C SER A 217 23.27 5.17 -25.92
N GLU A 218 23.43 4.16 -26.75
CA GLU A 218 22.54 3.02 -26.90
C GLU A 218 23.18 1.82 -26.19
N ILE A 219 22.56 1.42 -25.08
CA ILE A 219 22.94 0.24 -24.31
C ILE A 219 22.21 -0.96 -24.89
N LYS A 220 22.95 -1.88 -25.53
CA LYS A 220 22.41 -3.06 -26.23
C LYS A 220 22.28 -4.28 -25.32
N ASN A 221 21.35 -5.18 -25.68
CA ASN A 221 21.17 -6.52 -25.11
C ASN A 221 20.79 -6.53 -23.61
N MET A 222 19.87 -5.66 -23.22
CA MET A 222 19.38 -5.63 -21.85
C MET A 222 18.28 -6.68 -21.66
N ASN A 223 18.59 -7.68 -20.83
CA ASN A 223 17.73 -8.86 -20.62
C ASN A 223 17.12 -8.92 -19.20
N SER A 224 17.31 -7.89 -18.37
CA SER A 224 16.73 -7.87 -17.00
C SER A 224 16.47 -6.45 -16.50
N TYR A 225 15.47 -6.31 -15.62
CA TYR A 225 15.18 -5.04 -14.95
C TYR A 225 16.36 -4.53 -14.11
N ALA A 226 17.07 -5.44 -13.43
CA ALA A 226 18.25 -5.09 -12.64
C ALA A 226 19.37 -4.51 -13.49
N ALA A 227 19.60 -5.07 -14.69
CA ALA A 227 20.54 -4.50 -15.64
C ALA A 227 20.13 -3.07 -15.99
N LEU A 228 18.86 -2.81 -16.30
CA LEU A 228 18.38 -1.46 -16.62
C LEU A 228 18.61 -0.48 -15.47
N GLU A 229 18.31 -0.91 -14.25
CA GLU A 229 18.44 -0.10 -13.04
C GLU A 229 19.91 0.32 -12.79
N GLU A 230 20.87 -0.56 -13.06
CA GLU A 230 22.30 -0.29 -12.85
C GLU A 230 22.96 0.42 -14.04
N ALA A 231 22.65 0.02 -15.28
CA ALA A 231 23.35 0.48 -16.47
C ALA A 231 23.02 1.94 -16.85
N VAL A 232 21.77 2.36 -16.67
CA VAL A 232 21.33 3.71 -17.05
C VAL A 232 22.01 4.80 -16.22
N PRO A 233 22.06 4.72 -14.87
CA PRO A 233 22.85 5.64 -14.05
C PRO A 233 24.31 5.69 -14.47
N TYR A 234 24.94 4.51 -14.61
CA TYR A 234 26.35 4.40 -14.94
C TYR A 234 26.67 5.10 -16.25
N GLU A 235 25.90 4.81 -17.30
CA GLU A 235 26.15 5.37 -18.63
C GLU A 235 25.92 6.89 -18.67
N ALA A 236 24.90 7.38 -17.97
CA ALA A 236 24.66 8.81 -17.86
C ALA A 236 25.81 9.55 -17.14
N ASP A 237 26.31 8.99 -16.03
CA ASP A 237 27.46 9.55 -15.31
C ASP A 237 28.74 9.48 -16.15
N ARG A 238 28.94 8.39 -16.90
CA ARG A 238 30.05 8.24 -17.85
C ARG A 238 30.02 9.32 -18.93
N LEU A 239 28.85 9.54 -19.55
CA LEU A 239 28.66 10.59 -20.56
C LEU A 239 28.93 11.99 -19.98
N TRP A 240 28.48 12.26 -18.76
CA TRP A 240 28.74 13.53 -18.09
C TRP A 240 30.23 13.75 -17.83
N GLN A 241 30.92 12.76 -17.27
CA GLN A 241 32.36 12.85 -16.98
C GLN A 241 33.19 13.04 -18.26
N GLU A 242 32.88 12.30 -19.32
CA GLU A 242 33.58 12.43 -20.61
C GLU A 242 33.31 13.79 -21.27
N TRP A 243 32.09 14.34 -21.13
CA TRP A 243 31.79 15.70 -21.59
C TRP A 243 32.60 16.76 -20.85
N GLN A 244 32.71 16.63 -19.52
CA GLN A 244 33.48 17.55 -18.67
C GLN A 244 34.98 17.49 -18.97
N ALA A 245 35.52 16.31 -19.27
CA ALA A 245 36.92 16.12 -19.65
C ALA A 245 37.32 16.81 -20.96
N GLY A 246 36.37 17.32 -21.74
CA GLY A 246 36.65 18.12 -22.94
C GLY A 246 37.11 17.31 -24.16
N GLY A 247 36.85 16.00 -24.18
CA GLY A 247 37.32 15.06 -25.20
C GLY A 247 36.41 14.89 -26.42
N GLU A 248 36.57 13.75 -27.11
CA GLU A 248 35.89 13.40 -28.37
C GLU A 248 34.36 13.54 -28.30
N LEU A 249 33.75 13.28 -27.14
CA LEU A 249 32.30 13.40 -26.94
C LEU A 249 31.74 14.79 -27.30
N ARG A 250 32.52 15.87 -27.16
CA ARG A 250 32.11 17.24 -27.52
C ARG A 250 32.02 17.50 -29.02
N THR A 251 32.74 16.70 -29.83
CA THR A 251 32.82 16.87 -31.29
C THR A 251 32.18 15.71 -32.05
N ARG A 252 31.90 14.60 -31.37
CA ARG A 252 31.27 13.41 -31.94
C ARG A 252 29.87 13.71 -32.48
N LYS A 253 29.61 13.20 -33.69
CA LYS A 253 28.28 13.19 -34.31
C LYS A 253 27.77 11.75 -34.36
N GLY A 254 26.49 11.53 -34.06
CA GLY A 254 25.86 10.20 -34.10
C GLY A 254 25.84 9.47 -32.75
N LYS A 255 25.21 8.29 -32.73
CA LYS A 255 24.99 7.50 -31.50
C LYS A 255 26.24 6.68 -31.11
N ILE A 256 26.44 6.49 -29.81
CA ILE A 256 27.42 5.56 -29.25
C ILE A 256 26.71 4.25 -28.96
N THR A 257 27.32 3.10 -29.30
CA THR A 257 26.75 1.79 -28.96
C THR A 257 27.63 1.09 -27.95
N VAL A 258 27.07 0.78 -26.79
CA VAL A 258 27.75 0.14 -25.66
C VAL A 258 27.03 -1.14 -25.24
N GLY A 259 27.80 -2.09 -24.71
CA GLY A 259 27.26 -3.26 -24.00
C GLY A 259 27.33 -3.04 -22.49
N TRP A 260 26.50 -3.72 -21.72
CA TRP A 260 26.57 -3.77 -20.26
C TRP A 260 27.26 -5.05 -19.79
N SER A 261 28.27 -4.94 -18.91
CA SER A 261 28.85 -6.10 -18.20
C SER A 261 28.33 -6.12 -16.76
N PRO A 262 27.45 -7.08 -16.40
CA PRO A 262 26.98 -7.25 -15.03
C PRO A 262 28.10 -7.55 -14.03
N GLU A 263 29.13 -8.30 -14.44
CA GLU A 263 30.25 -8.70 -13.58
C GLU A 263 31.12 -7.51 -13.20
N ARG A 264 31.38 -6.61 -14.17
CA ARG A 264 32.20 -5.41 -13.96
C ARG A 264 31.38 -4.22 -13.49
N LYS A 265 30.04 -4.27 -13.63
CA LYS A 265 29.11 -3.15 -13.43
C LYS A 265 29.49 -1.91 -14.23
N GLN A 266 29.87 -2.13 -15.49
CA GLN A 266 30.35 -1.07 -16.38
C GLN A 266 29.83 -1.29 -17.80
N THR A 267 29.59 -0.18 -18.50
CA THR A 267 29.42 -0.22 -19.95
C THR A 267 30.77 -0.33 -20.65
N PHE A 268 30.79 -1.05 -21.75
CA PHE A 268 31.97 -1.15 -22.61
C PHE A 268 31.59 -0.80 -24.06
N LEU A 269 32.48 -0.09 -24.74
CA LEU A 269 32.26 0.29 -26.13
C LEU A 269 32.22 -0.97 -27.00
N GLN A 270 31.09 -1.22 -27.67
CA GLN A 270 31.01 -2.29 -28.66
C GLN A 270 31.45 -1.78 -30.03
N ARG A 271 31.03 -0.56 -30.39
CA ARG A 271 31.31 0.04 -31.68
C ARG A 271 31.34 1.57 -31.61
N SER A 272 32.40 2.18 -32.12
CA SER A 272 32.39 3.58 -32.56
C SER A 272 31.75 3.61 -33.96
N LYS A 273 30.49 4.07 -34.08
CA LYS A 273 29.89 4.32 -35.40
C LYS A 273 30.48 5.62 -35.96
N GLU A 274 31.70 5.56 -36.49
CA GLU A 274 32.19 6.56 -37.46
C GLU A 274 31.56 6.35 -38.84
N ASP A 275 31.08 5.13 -39.12
CA ASP A 275 30.26 4.82 -40.30
C ASP A 275 28.79 4.64 -39.92
N VAL A 276 27.92 5.50 -40.45
CA VAL A 276 26.49 5.22 -40.54
C VAL A 276 26.35 3.95 -41.37
N GLN A 277 25.92 2.84 -40.77
CA GLN A 277 25.60 1.65 -41.57
C GLN A 277 24.37 1.97 -42.41
N ASP A 278 24.61 2.20 -43.70
CA ASP A 278 23.57 2.29 -44.69
C ASP A 278 22.93 0.90 -44.85
N TYR A 279 21.86 0.66 -44.10
CA TYR A 279 21.05 -0.54 -44.20
C TYR A 279 20.29 -0.64 -45.54
N ARG A 280 20.40 0.37 -46.41
CA ARG A 280 19.80 0.40 -47.75
C ARG A 280 18.35 -0.07 -47.73
N TYR A 281 17.52 0.54 -46.89
CA TYR A 281 16.11 0.17 -46.80
C TYR A 281 15.43 0.37 -48.16
N PHE A 282 14.71 -0.64 -48.61
CA PHE A 282 13.81 -0.54 -49.76
C PHE A 282 12.61 -1.49 -49.61
N PRO A 283 11.46 -1.20 -50.25
CA PRO A 283 10.27 -2.04 -50.18
C PRO A 283 10.56 -3.49 -50.57
N GLU A 284 10.06 -4.45 -49.79
CA GLU A 284 10.19 -5.87 -50.08
C GLU A 284 9.38 -6.24 -51.34
N PRO A 285 10.02 -6.52 -52.49
CA PRO A 285 9.30 -6.77 -53.74
C PRO A 285 8.50 -8.08 -53.73
N ASP A 286 8.88 -9.05 -52.89
CA ASP A 286 8.21 -10.35 -52.82
C ASP A 286 6.88 -10.29 -52.04
N LEU A 287 6.63 -9.18 -51.32
CA LEU A 287 5.44 -8.97 -50.50
C LEU A 287 4.66 -7.75 -50.99
N VAL A 288 3.38 -7.97 -51.29
CA VAL A 288 2.48 -6.86 -51.64
C VAL A 288 2.24 -5.96 -50.42
N ALA A 289 2.15 -4.65 -50.64
CA ALA A 289 1.63 -3.74 -49.64
C ALA A 289 0.20 -4.14 -49.25
N PHE A 290 -0.16 -3.96 -47.98
CA PHE A 290 -1.47 -4.33 -47.46
C PHE A 290 -2.14 -3.18 -46.73
N ALA A 291 -3.46 -3.21 -46.70
CA ALA A 291 -4.31 -2.15 -46.16
C ALA A 291 -5.26 -2.76 -45.11
N PRO A 292 -4.97 -2.59 -43.81
CA PRO A 292 -5.89 -3.02 -42.75
C PRO A 292 -7.26 -2.37 -42.93
N THR A 293 -8.31 -3.18 -43.08
CA THR A 293 -9.67 -2.65 -43.21
C THR A 293 -10.13 -2.06 -41.89
N ARG A 294 -10.96 -1.01 -41.93
CA ARG A 294 -11.50 -0.44 -40.68
C ARG A 294 -12.38 -1.43 -39.91
N ALA A 295 -13.08 -2.31 -40.63
CA ALA A 295 -13.84 -3.38 -40.02
C ALA A 295 -12.94 -4.37 -39.24
N ASP A 296 -11.78 -4.74 -39.79
CA ASP A 296 -10.82 -5.59 -39.08
C ASP A 296 -10.21 -4.89 -37.86
N VAL A 297 -9.86 -3.61 -37.99
CA VAL A 297 -9.30 -2.82 -36.86
C VAL A 297 -10.30 -2.76 -35.71
N GLU A 298 -11.58 -2.46 -35.98
CA GLU A 298 -12.59 -2.41 -34.92
C GLU A 298 -12.93 -3.78 -34.35
N ARG A 299 -12.96 -4.84 -35.17
CA ARG A 299 -13.08 -6.23 -34.70
C ARG A 299 -11.96 -6.60 -33.73
N LEU A 300 -10.72 -6.23 -34.06
CA LEU A 300 -9.55 -6.51 -33.22
C LEU A 300 -9.57 -5.63 -31.96
N ARG A 301 -9.94 -4.35 -32.05
CA ARG A 301 -10.13 -3.46 -30.89
C ARG A 301 -11.12 -4.04 -29.89
N ALA A 302 -12.26 -4.55 -30.37
CA ALA A 302 -13.27 -5.19 -29.53
C ALA A 302 -12.82 -6.52 -28.91
N SER A 303 -11.77 -7.16 -29.46
CA SER A 303 -11.20 -8.40 -28.92
C SER A 303 -10.22 -8.18 -27.77
N ILE A 304 -9.78 -6.93 -27.55
CA ILE A 304 -8.84 -6.58 -26.48
C ILE A 304 -9.57 -6.69 -25.14
N PRO A 305 -9.08 -7.50 -24.18
CA PRO A 305 -9.68 -7.58 -22.86
C PRO A 305 -9.51 -6.24 -22.11
N GLU A 306 -10.31 -6.03 -21.08
CA GLU A 306 -10.10 -4.93 -20.15
C GLU A 306 -8.69 -5.03 -19.53
N LEU A 307 -7.83 -4.05 -19.83
CA LEU A 307 -6.42 -4.07 -19.43
C LEU A 307 -6.25 -3.95 -17.90
N PRO A 308 -5.12 -4.41 -17.33
CA PRO A 308 -4.93 -4.51 -15.87
C PRO A 308 -5.22 -3.22 -15.09
N ILE A 309 -4.74 -2.07 -15.56
CA ILE A 309 -4.94 -0.78 -14.88
C ILE A 309 -6.43 -0.42 -14.81
N ALA A 310 -7.14 -0.53 -15.93
CA ALA A 310 -8.57 -0.25 -16.00
C ALA A 310 -9.37 -1.23 -15.13
N ARG A 311 -9.03 -2.52 -15.21
CA ARG A 311 -9.67 -3.59 -14.45
C ARG A 311 -9.45 -3.45 -12.94
N ARG A 312 -8.24 -3.08 -12.52
CA ARG A 312 -7.92 -2.79 -11.10
C ARG A 312 -8.79 -1.65 -10.57
N ALA A 313 -8.83 -0.53 -11.30
CA ALA A 313 -9.64 0.63 -10.92
C ALA A 313 -11.14 0.26 -10.84
N ARG A 314 -11.62 -0.59 -11.76
CA ARG A 314 -12.98 -1.12 -11.74
C ARG A 314 -13.23 -2.00 -10.51
N PHE A 315 -12.34 -2.94 -10.20
CA PHE A 315 -12.48 -3.81 -9.02
C PHE A 315 -12.54 -3.01 -7.71
N THR A 316 -11.75 -1.95 -7.57
CA THR A 316 -11.83 -1.07 -6.41
C THR A 316 -13.17 -0.31 -6.37
N ARG A 317 -13.61 0.26 -7.49
CA ARG A 317 -14.83 1.08 -7.57
C ARG A 317 -16.12 0.27 -7.44
N GLU A 318 -16.24 -0.85 -8.16
CA GLU A 318 -17.48 -1.61 -8.30
C GLU A 318 -17.59 -2.76 -7.29
N TYR A 319 -16.47 -3.38 -6.92
CA TYR A 319 -16.46 -4.49 -5.96
C TYR A 319 -16.02 -4.06 -4.55
N GLY A 320 -15.63 -2.79 -4.35
CA GLY A 320 -15.21 -2.28 -3.04
C GLY A 320 -13.92 -2.92 -2.51
N LEU A 321 -13.10 -3.50 -3.39
CA LEU A 321 -11.85 -4.14 -3.01
C LEU A 321 -10.77 -3.10 -2.70
N SER A 322 -9.85 -3.45 -1.80
CA SER A 322 -8.65 -2.65 -1.58
C SER A 322 -7.79 -2.64 -2.86
N ASP A 323 -6.98 -1.60 -3.07
CA ASP A 323 -6.05 -1.58 -4.23
C ASP A 323 -5.07 -2.77 -4.16
N TYR A 324 -4.66 -3.18 -2.96
CA TYR A 324 -3.85 -4.38 -2.73
C TYR A 324 -4.52 -5.66 -3.25
N ASP A 325 -5.76 -5.93 -2.83
CA ASP A 325 -6.50 -7.13 -3.29
C ASP A 325 -6.73 -7.08 -4.80
N ALA A 326 -7.15 -5.91 -5.32
CA ALA A 326 -7.41 -5.72 -6.73
C ALA A 326 -6.14 -5.96 -7.56
N ARG A 327 -4.98 -5.44 -7.12
CA ARG A 327 -3.68 -5.64 -7.78
C ARG A 327 -3.30 -7.11 -7.88
N ILE A 328 -3.49 -7.89 -6.82
CA ILE A 328 -3.20 -9.34 -6.85
C ILE A 328 -4.11 -10.05 -7.84
N LEU A 329 -5.41 -9.72 -7.84
CA LEU A 329 -6.39 -10.39 -8.69
C LEU A 329 -6.20 -10.08 -10.19
N VAL A 330 -5.66 -8.91 -10.54
CA VAL A 330 -5.40 -8.52 -11.93
C VAL A 330 -3.98 -8.82 -12.42
N ASP A 331 -3.15 -9.45 -11.58
CA ASP A 331 -1.76 -9.80 -11.94
C ASP A 331 -1.69 -10.79 -13.11
N ASP A 332 -2.70 -11.67 -13.20
CA ASP A 332 -2.89 -12.61 -14.30
C ASP A 332 -4.32 -12.51 -14.84
N ARG A 333 -4.47 -12.61 -16.17
CA ARG A 333 -5.77 -12.52 -16.82
C ARG A 333 -6.69 -13.68 -16.43
N ALA A 334 -6.18 -14.90 -16.40
CA ALA A 334 -7.01 -16.06 -16.07
C ALA A 334 -7.48 -16.00 -14.61
N LEU A 335 -6.65 -15.48 -13.70
CA LEU A 335 -7.03 -15.23 -12.31
C LEU A 335 -8.13 -14.17 -12.20
N ALA A 336 -8.01 -13.06 -12.93
CA ALA A 336 -9.02 -12.00 -12.94
C ALA A 336 -10.35 -12.49 -13.50
N ASP A 337 -10.31 -13.25 -14.61
CA ASP A 337 -11.50 -13.87 -15.22
C ASP A 337 -12.14 -14.90 -14.29
N PHE A 338 -11.33 -15.72 -13.61
CA PHE A 338 -11.78 -16.68 -12.60
C PHE A 338 -12.49 -15.97 -11.44
N PHE A 339 -11.89 -14.91 -10.90
CA PHE A 339 -12.43 -14.14 -9.80
C PHE A 339 -13.82 -13.58 -10.14
N GLU A 340 -13.98 -12.88 -11.27
CA GLU A 340 -15.27 -12.29 -11.62
C GLU A 340 -16.35 -13.35 -11.89
N ALA A 341 -15.98 -14.47 -12.50
CA ALA A 341 -16.89 -15.60 -12.66
C ALA A 341 -17.33 -16.18 -11.30
N ALA A 342 -16.41 -16.27 -10.33
CA ALA A 342 -16.72 -16.74 -8.98
C ALA A 342 -17.57 -15.73 -8.20
N VAL A 343 -17.35 -14.42 -8.36
CA VAL A 343 -18.21 -13.37 -7.78
C VAL A 343 -19.64 -13.49 -8.30
N ARG A 344 -19.82 -13.68 -9.61
CA ARG A 344 -21.16 -13.93 -10.20
C ARG A 344 -21.81 -15.18 -9.62
N ALA A 345 -21.06 -16.27 -9.48
CA ALA A 345 -21.56 -17.52 -8.90
C ALA A 345 -21.89 -17.40 -7.40
N ALA A 346 -21.19 -16.54 -6.66
CA ALA A 346 -21.42 -16.25 -5.24
C ALA A 346 -22.55 -15.23 -4.98
N GLY A 347 -23.30 -14.81 -6.01
CA GLY A 347 -24.36 -13.82 -5.87
C GLY A 347 -23.85 -12.40 -5.56
N GLY A 348 -22.64 -12.06 -6.01
CA GLY A 348 -22.07 -10.71 -5.88
C GLY A 348 -21.18 -10.48 -4.66
N ASP A 349 -20.86 -11.52 -3.86
CA ASP A 349 -20.02 -11.39 -2.67
C ASP A 349 -18.52 -11.26 -3.00
N ALA A 350 -18.15 -10.11 -3.55
CA ALA A 350 -16.82 -9.91 -4.11
C ALA A 350 -15.70 -9.96 -3.07
N LYS A 351 -15.93 -9.45 -1.85
CA LYS A 351 -14.88 -9.42 -0.81
C LYS A 351 -14.57 -10.82 -0.29
N THR A 352 -15.59 -11.65 -0.05
CA THR A 352 -15.37 -13.01 0.43
C THR A 352 -14.68 -13.85 -0.63
N VAL A 353 -15.12 -13.75 -1.89
CA VAL A 353 -14.45 -14.42 -3.02
C VAL A 353 -13.01 -13.95 -3.17
N ALA A 354 -12.74 -12.64 -3.07
CA ALA A 354 -11.39 -12.09 -3.13
C ALA A 354 -10.49 -12.72 -2.06
N ASN A 355 -10.94 -12.80 -0.81
CA ASN A 355 -10.18 -13.42 0.28
C ASN A 355 -9.88 -14.90 0.04
N TRP A 356 -10.82 -15.65 -0.55
CA TRP A 356 -10.60 -17.06 -0.91
C TRP A 356 -9.62 -17.21 -2.07
N VAL A 357 -9.72 -16.33 -3.07
CA VAL A 357 -8.83 -16.35 -4.24
C VAL A 357 -7.41 -15.97 -3.82
N THR A 358 -7.24 -14.83 -3.15
CA THR A 358 -5.91 -14.33 -2.73
C THR A 358 -5.27 -15.16 -1.63
N GLY A 359 -6.06 -15.90 -0.85
CA GLY A 359 -5.61 -16.81 0.19
C GLY A 359 -5.44 -18.25 -0.30
N GLU A 360 -6.47 -19.07 -0.12
CA GLU A 360 -6.39 -20.54 -0.30
C GLU A 360 -6.17 -20.92 -1.77
N PHE A 361 -6.88 -20.32 -2.72
CA PHE A 361 -6.76 -20.67 -4.15
C PHE A 361 -5.34 -20.43 -4.67
N LEU A 362 -4.77 -19.23 -4.46
CA LEU A 362 -3.39 -18.94 -4.85
C LEU A 362 -2.36 -19.80 -4.11
N ARG A 363 -2.61 -20.17 -2.85
CA ARG A 363 -1.73 -21.08 -2.10
C ARG A 363 -1.64 -22.45 -2.78
N TYR A 364 -2.77 -23.05 -3.12
CA TYR A 364 -2.78 -24.35 -3.80
C TYR A 364 -2.26 -24.26 -5.24
N LEU A 365 -2.61 -23.19 -5.96
CA LEU A 365 -2.12 -22.96 -7.32
C LEU A 365 -0.59 -22.89 -7.37
N LYS A 366 0.02 -22.19 -6.41
CA LYS A 366 1.47 -22.09 -6.27
C LYS A 366 2.14 -23.43 -5.93
N ASN A 367 1.51 -24.24 -5.07
CA ASN A 367 2.04 -25.56 -4.70
C ASN A 367 2.05 -26.54 -5.89
N ASP A 368 1.03 -26.46 -6.75
CA ASP A 368 0.91 -27.31 -7.94
C ASP A 368 1.68 -26.76 -9.15
N GLY A 369 2.24 -25.55 -9.06
CA GLY A 369 2.94 -24.88 -10.16
C GLY A 369 2.04 -24.54 -11.36
N GLY A 370 0.73 -24.43 -11.15
CA GLY A 370 -0.27 -24.25 -12.20
C GLY A 370 -0.65 -22.80 -12.49
N SER A 371 -1.52 -22.59 -13.48
CA SER A 371 -2.18 -21.31 -13.76
C SER A 371 -3.68 -21.40 -13.45
N ALA A 372 -4.34 -20.26 -13.21
CA ALA A 372 -5.77 -20.25 -12.90
C ALA A 372 -6.62 -20.90 -14.01
N ALA A 373 -6.17 -20.85 -15.26
CA ALA A 373 -6.82 -21.53 -16.39
C ALA A 373 -6.77 -23.07 -16.29
N GLY A 374 -5.77 -23.62 -15.62
CA GLY A 374 -5.61 -25.06 -15.38
C GLY A 374 -6.09 -25.52 -13.99
N ALA A 375 -6.76 -24.66 -13.22
CA ALA A 375 -7.20 -24.99 -11.88
C ALA A 375 -8.26 -26.09 -11.89
N LYS A 376 -8.14 -27.05 -10.96
CA LYS A 376 -9.08 -28.17 -10.81
C LYS A 376 -10.44 -27.72 -10.27
N ILE A 377 -10.47 -26.59 -9.57
CA ILE A 377 -11.69 -25.98 -9.03
C ILE A 377 -12.23 -24.98 -10.04
N THR A 378 -13.52 -25.06 -10.35
CA THR A 378 -14.21 -24.10 -11.21
C THR A 378 -14.71 -22.87 -10.43
N PRO A 379 -14.92 -21.71 -11.10
CA PRO A 379 -15.48 -20.53 -10.44
C PRO A 379 -16.84 -20.79 -9.77
N ALA A 380 -17.67 -21.63 -10.40
CA ALA A 380 -18.99 -22.00 -9.88
C ALA A 380 -18.91 -22.79 -8.57
N GLN A 381 -17.95 -23.71 -8.47
CA GLN A 381 -17.73 -24.49 -7.24
C GLN A 381 -17.23 -23.61 -6.09
N LEU A 382 -16.34 -22.65 -6.37
CA LEU A 382 -15.91 -21.69 -5.35
C LEU A 382 -17.08 -20.81 -4.90
N GLY A 383 -17.89 -20.31 -5.83
CA GLY A 383 -19.08 -19.53 -5.50
C GLY A 383 -20.08 -20.31 -4.63
N ALA A 384 -20.28 -21.60 -4.92
CA ALA A 384 -21.12 -22.48 -4.11
C ALA A 384 -20.57 -22.68 -2.68
N LEU A 385 -19.26 -22.87 -2.52
CA LEU A 385 -18.63 -22.95 -1.20
C LEU A 385 -18.83 -21.66 -0.40
N VAL A 386 -18.63 -20.50 -1.03
CA VAL A 386 -18.87 -19.19 -0.40
C VAL A 386 -20.33 -19.04 0.03
N ALA A 387 -21.28 -19.49 -0.80
CA ALA A 387 -22.70 -19.47 -0.47
C ALA A 387 -23.04 -20.36 0.76
N LEU A 388 -22.43 -21.55 0.88
CA LEU A 388 -22.62 -22.43 2.04
C LEU A 388 -22.12 -21.80 3.34
N VAL A 389 -20.95 -21.16 3.30
CA VAL A 389 -20.40 -20.45 4.45
C VAL A 389 -21.30 -19.27 4.84
N LYS A 390 -21.77 -18.50 3.85
CA LYS A 390 -22.64 -17.35 4.08
C LYS A 390 -23.99 -17.72 4.70
N LYS A 391 -24.54 -18.88 4.33
CA LYS A 391 -25.77 -19.43 4.92
C LYS A 391 -25.56 -20.01 6.33
N GLY A 392 -24.32 -20.13 6.79
CA GLY A 392 -24.00 -20.78 8.07
C GLY A 392 -24.19 -22.30 8.04
N GLU A 393 -24.27 -22.92 6.86
CA GLU A 393 -24.35 -24.38 6.72
C GLU A 393 -22.99 -25.04 6.97
N VAL A 394 -21.90 -24.30 6.75
CA VAL A 394 -20.51 -24.75 6.93
C VAL A 394 -19.73 -23.65 7.65
N SER A 395 -18.94 -24.01 8.67
CA SER A 395 -18.09 -23.07 9.38
C SER A 395 -16.90 -22.62 8.51
N SER A 396 -16.31 -21.47 8.80
CA SER A 396 -15.12 -20.99 8.09
C SER A 396 -13.93 -21.95 8.20
N SER A 397 -13.82 -22.74 9.27
CA SER A 397 -12.78 -23.76 9.41
C SER A 397 -13.07 -24.99 8.54
N ALA A 398 -14.30 -25.52 8.60
CA ALA A 398 -14.71 -26.67 7.80
C ALA A 398 -14.69 -26.35 6.30
N ALA A 399 -14.95 -25.11 5.92
CA ALA A 399 -14.87 -24.67 4.52
C ALA A 399 -13.45 -24.84 3.94
N LYS A 400 -12.39 -24.74 4.76
CA LYS A 400 -11.02 -24.99 4.31
C LYS A 400 -10.77 -26.46 4.02
N ASP A 401 -11.33 -27.35 4.84
CA ASP A 401 -11.25 -28.80 4.63
C ASP A 401 -12.04 -29.22 3.38
N VAL A 402 -13.21 -28.59 3.17
CA VAL A 402 -13.99 -28.77 1.95
C VAL A 402 -13.19 -28.28 0.74
N PHE A 403 -12.60 -27.09 0.80
CA PHE A 403 -11.78 -26.55 -0.30
C PHE A 403 -10.58 -27.44 -0.62
N ALA A 404 -9.89 -27.97 0.38
CA ALA A 404 -8.78 -28.90 0.19
C ALA A 404 -9.21 -30.17 -0.57
N GLU A 405 -10.35 -30.75 -0.20
CA GLU A 405 -10.93 -31.91 -0.88
C GLU A 405 -11.39 -31.58 -2.31
N MET A 406 -12.00 -30.40 -2.51
CA MET A 406 -12.39 -29.90 -3.84
C MET A 406 -11.16 -29.81 -4.75
N TRP A 407 -10.02 -29.33 -4.22
CA TRP A 407 -8.78 -29.21 -4.98
C TRP A 407 -8.21 -30.58 -5.37
N GLN A 408 -8.30 -31.57 -4.47
CA GLN A 408 -7.79 -32.91 -4.74
C GLN A 408 -8.67 -33.71 -5.71
N THR A 409 -9.99 -33.68 -5.51
CA THR A 409 -10.94 -34.57 -6.20
C THR A 409 -11.70 -33.91 -7.35
N GLY A 410 -11.78 -32.57 -7.38
CA GLY A 410 -12.65 -31.84 -8.29
C GLY A 410 -14.14 -31.91 -7.94
N SER A 411 -14.51 -32.51 -6.80
CA SER A 411 -15.92 -32.69 -6.40
C SER A 411 -16.59 -31.37 -5.98
N ALA A 412 -17.92 -31.31 -6.08
CA ALA A 412 -18.70 -30.15 -5.64
C ALA A 412 -18.73 -30.01 -4.10
N PRO A 413 -18.73 -28.78 -3.56
CA PRO A 413 -18.70 -28.54 -2.10
C PRO A 413 -19.87 -29.19 -1.37
N ASP A 414 -21.09 -29.12 -1.90
CA ASP A 414 -22.28 -29.73 -1.28
C ASP A 414 -22.15 -31.25 -1.08
N ALA A 415 -21.55 -31.93 -2.07
CA ALA A 415 -21.35 -33.38 -2.02
C ALA A 415 -20.32 -33.75 -0.94
N ILE A 416 -19.26 -32.96 -0.82
CA ILE A 416 -18.21 -33.15 0.19
C ILE A 416 -18.75 -32.86 1.60
N VAL A 417 -19.54 -31.80 1.77
CA VAL A 417 -20.15 -31.45 3.06
C VAL A 417 -21.07 -32.57 3.54
N LYS A 418 -21.90 -33.13 2.66
CA LYS A 418 -22.78 -34.25 2.98
C LYS A 418 -22.02 -35.54 3.28
N SER A 419 -21.02 -35.89 2.48
CA SER A 419 -20.27 -37.14 2.66
C SER A 419 -19.41 -37.14 3.93
N LYS A 420 -18.87 -35.99 4.32
CA LYS A 420 -18.05 -35.82 5.53
C LYS A 420 -18.83 -35.38 6.77
N GLY A 421 -20.14 -35.15 6.66
CA GLY A 421 -20.99 -34.73 7.77
C GLY A 421 -20.59 -33.38 8.36
N LEU A 422 -20.17 -32.42 7.52
CA LEU A 422 -19.62 -31.12 7.93
C LEU A 422 -20.69 -30.01 8.08
N THR A 423 -21.97 -30.38 8.03
CA THR A 423 -23.07 -29.42 8.21
C THR A 423 -23.11 -28.93 9.65
N GLN A 424 -23.17 -27.60 9.84
CA GLN A 424 -23.28 -27.03 11.18
C GLN A 424 -24.62 -27.36 11.82
N VAL A 425 -24.57 -27.87 13.05
CA VAL A 425 -25.73 -28.08 13.91
C VAL A 425 -26.08 -26.74 14.57
N SER A 426 -27.22 -26.19 14.19
CA SER A 426 -27.76 -24.92 14.70
C SER A 426 -28.99 -25.11 15.61
N ASP A 427 -29.28 -26.34 16.02
CA ASP A 427 -30.36 -26.67 16.94
C ASP A 427 -30.01 -26.19 18.36
N GLU A 428 -30.63 -25.08 18.77
CA GLU A 428 -30.47 -24.48 20.11
C GLU A 428 -30.75 -25.48 21.23
N SER A 429 -31.67 -26.43 21.04
CA SER A 429 -32.02 -27.41 22.08
C SER A 429 -30.91 -28.43 22.31
N ALA A 430 -30.27 -28.92 21.24
CA ALA A 430 -29.14 -29.82 21.30
C ALA A 430 -27.88 -29.14 21.86
N ILE A 431 -27.65 -27.87 21.48
CA ILE A 431 -26.56 -27.05 22.01
C ILE A 431 -26.76 -26.78 23.51
N ALA A 432 -27.98 -26.41 23.93
CA ALA A 432 -28.30 -26.18 25.34
C ALA A 432 -28.09 -27.44 26.20
N ALA A 433 -28.49 -28.62 25.71
CA ALA A 433 -28.26 -29.88 26.41
C ALA A 433 -26.77 -30.22 26.53
N ALA A 434 -25.98 -29.99 25.48
CA ALA A 434 -24.53 -30.20 25.50
C ALA A 434 -23.83 -29.21 26.45
N VAL A 435 -24.26 -27.94 26.46
CA VAL A 435 -23.79 -26.91 27.39
C VAL A 435 -24.10 -27.31 28.83
N ASP A 436 -25.35 -27.66 29.16
CA ASP A 436 -25.75 -28.06 30.51
C ASP A 436 -24.92 -29.23 31.04
N ALA A 437 -24.63 -30.23 30.18
CA ALA A 437 -23.81 -31.37 30.55
C ALA A 437 -22.33 -31.02 30.74
N VAL A 438 -21.75 -30.12 29.91
CA VAL A 438 -20.37 -29.65 30.09
C VAL A 438 -20.22 -28.79 31.35
N LEU A 439 -21.23 -27.98 31.67
CA LEU A 439 -21.26 -27.18 32.89
C LEU A 439 -21.32 -28.06 34.15
N ALA A 440 -22.11 -29.12 34.14
CA ALA A 440 -22.16 -30.09 35.23
C ALA A 440 -20.81 -30.79 35.48
N GLU A 441 -20.04 -31.05 34.42
CA GLU A 441 -18.73 -31.72 34.48
C GLU A 441 -17.56 -30.79 34.82
N ASN A 442 -17.73 -29.47 34.69
CA ASN A 442 -16.67 -28.48 34.87
C ASN A 442 -17.01 -27.40 35.91
N PRO A 443 -17.38 -27.77 37.16
CA PRO A 443 -17.80 -26.81 38.20
C PRO A 443 -16.70 -25.82 38.58
N ARG A 444 -15.42 -26.19 38.43
CA ARG A 444 -14.27 -25.29 38.66
C ARG A 444 -14.22 -24.13 37.67
N ALA A 445 -14.51 -24.39 36.39
CA ALA A 445 -14.52 -23.36 35.35
C ALA A 445 -15.66 -22.35 35.57
N ILE A 446 -16.80 -22.81 36.08
CA ILE A 446 -17.92 -21.94 36.50
C ILE A 446 -17.49 -21.04 37.67
N ALA A 447 -16.80 -21.58 38.66
CA ALA A 447 -16.30 -20.82 39.80
C ALA A 447 -15.22 -19.79 39.39
N ASP A 448 -14.28 -20.17 38.52
CA ASP A 448 -13.24 -19.28 37.99
C ASP A 448 -13.84 -18.16 37.13
N TYR A 449 -14.85 -18.45 36.30
CA TYR A 449 -15.56 -17.42 35.53
C TYR A 449 -16.30 -16.45 36.45
N LYS A 450 -17.02 -16.95 37.47
CA LYS A 450 -17.69 -16.13 38.49
C LYS A 450 -16.72 -15.32 39.35
N ALA A 451 -15.45 -15.71 39.43
CA ALA A 451 -14.38 -14.97 40.08
C ALA A 451 -13.70 -13.92 39.16
N GLY A 452 -14.24 -13.69 37.96
CA GLY A 452 -13.77 -12.65 37.03
C GLY A 452 -12.74 -13.12 36.00
N LYS A 453 -12.40 -14.42 35.95
CA LYS A 453 -11.50 -14.96 34.92
C LYS A 453 -12.30 -15.29 33.66
N THR A 454 -12.56 -14.28 32.83
CA THR A 454 -13.30 -14.40 31.56
C THR A 454 -12.75 -15.48 30.61
N ARG A 455 -11.45 -15.78 30.66
CA ARG A 455 -10.81 -16.88 29.91
C ARG A 455 -11.36 -18.28 30.26
N ALA A 456 -12.01 -18.46 31.41
CA ALA A 456 -12.61 -19.73 31.81
C ALA A 456 -13.81 -20.13 30.93
N LEU A 457 -14.53 -19.16 30.33
CA LEU A 457 -15.66 -19.45 29.43
C LEU A 457 -15.16 -19.94 28.05
N ALA A 458 -14.08 -19.35 27.55
CA ALA A 458 -13.42 -19.81 26.32
C ALA A 458 -12.88 -21.24 26.44
N ALA A 459 -12.46 -21.67 27.65
CA ALA A 459 -12.02 -23.03 27.91
C ALA A 459 -13.17 -24.06 27.87
N LEU A 460 -14.43 -23.64 28.01
CA LEU A 460 -15.63 -24.50 27.95
C LEU A 460 -16.18 -24.69 26.54
N VAL A 461 -15.84 -23.80 25.60
CA VAL A 461 -16.22 -23.93 24.18
C VAL A 461 -15.65 -25.21 23.59
N GLY A 462 -14.38 -25.53 23.84
CA GLY A 462 -13.73 -26.74 23.33
C GLY A 462 -14.43 -28.05 23.72
N PRO A 463 -14.72 -28.28 25.02
CA PRO A 463 -15.51 -29.41 25.50
C PRO A 463 -16.92 -29.50 24.89
N VAL A 464 -17.64 -28.37 24.77
CA VAL A 464 -18.98 -28.34 24.13
C VAL A 464 -18.87 -28.73 22.66
N MET A 465 -17.91 -28.15 21.94
CA MET A 465 -17.65 -28.47 20.54
C MET A 465 -17.28 -29.94 20.36
N LYS A 466 -16.44 -30.51 21.24
CA LYS A 466 -16.06 -31.94 21.22
C LYS A 466 -17.27 -32.85 21.40
N ARG A 467 -18.20 -32.49 22.28
CA ARG A 467 -19.43 -33.27 22.53
C ARG A 467 -20.41 -33.22 21.35
N MET A 468 -20.40 -32.10 20.63
CA MET A 468 -21.18 -31.88 19.40
C MET A 468 -20.46 -32.35 18.12
N GLY A 469 -19.37 -33.14 18.25
CA GLY A 469 -18.62 -33.66 17.11
C GLY A 469 -17.89 -32.60 16.28
N GLY A 470 -17.68 -31.39 16.82
CA GLY A 470 -17.06 -30.25 16.14
C GLY A 470 -18.01 -29.42 15.28
N ASN A 471 -19.30 -29.80 15.20
CA ASN A 471 -20.25 -29.25 14.23
C ASN A 471 -21.17 -28.16 14.80
N ALA A 472 -21.11 -27.81 16.08
CA ALA A 472 -21.96 -26.75 16.63
C ALA A 472 -21.52 -25.34 16.16
N ASN A 473 -22.47 -24.41 16.05
CA ASN A 473 -22.16 -23.01 15.76
C ASN A 473 -21.42 -22.36 16.95
N PRO A 474 -20.15 -21.93 16.81
CA PRO A 474 -19.36 -21.40 17.93
C PRO A 474 -19.94 -20.11 18.52
N GLY A 475 -20.60 -19.28 17.71
CA GLY A 475 -21.26 -18.06 18.19
C GLY A 475 -22.43 -18.40 19.10
N LEU A 476 -23.28 -19.34 18.67
CA LEU A 476 -24.43 -19.81 19.43
C LEU A 476 -24.01 -20.57 20.70
N VAL A 477 -22.95 -21.38 20.63
CA VAL A 477 -22.36 -22.05 21.82
C VAL A 477 -21.85 -21.03 22.84
N ASN A 478 -21.14 -19.98 22.40
CA ASN A 478 -20.68 -18.93 23.30
C ASN A 478 -21.84 -18.17 23.95
N GLN A 479 -22.89 -17.88 23.17
CA GLN A 479 -24.09 -17.23 23.67
C GLN A 479 -24.79 -18.09 24.74
N VAL A 480 -25.06 -19.36 24.45
CA VAL A 480 -25.73 -20.28 25.40
C VAL A 480 -24.87 -20.55 26.65
N LEU A 481 -23.53 -20.64 26.51
CA LEU A 481 -22.61 -20.72 27.65
C LEU A 481 -22.63 -19.46 28.52
N ALA A 482 -22.65 -18.28 27.91
CA ALA A 482 -22.76 -17.02 28.63
C ALA A 482 -24.09 -16.95 29.39
N ASP A 483 -25.20 -17.22 28.71
CA ASP A 483 -26.55 -17.17 29.29
C ASP A 483 -26.71 -18.12 30.50
N ARG A 484 -26.11 -19.33 30.44
CA ARG A 484 -26.22 -20.34 31.51
C ARG A 484 -25.28 -20.13 32.70
N ILE A 485 -24.14 -19.45 32.51
CA ILE A 485 -23.14 -19.25 33.58
C ILE A 485 -23.29 -17.89 34.26
N SER A 486 -23.97 -16.93 33.61
CA SER A 486 -24.30 -15.63 34.19
C SER A 486 -24.85 -15.77 35.62
N PRO A 487 -24.33 -15.00 36.61
CA PRO A 487 -24.71 -15.18 38.00
C PRO A 487 -26.23 -14.98 38.18
N ALA A 488 -26.87 -15.91 38.90
CA ALA A 488 -28.14 -15.59 39.54
C ALA A 488 -27.94 -14.34 40.41
N ARG A 489 -28.72 -13.30 40.11
CA ARG A 489 -28.74 -11.96 40.71
C ARG A 489 -28.14 -11.90 42.12
N ARG A 490 -27.05 -11.15 42.28
CA ARG A 490 -26.71 -10.58 43.58
C ARG A 490 -27.76 -9.52 43.90
N GLY A 491 -28.67 -9.84 44.81
CA GLY A 491 -29.58 -8.86 45.39
C GLY A 491 -28.77 -7.80 46.13
N GLY A 492 -28.64 -6.61 45.54
CA GLY A 492 -27.97 -5.48 46.17
C GLY A 492 -27.58 -4.33 45.22
N GLU A 493 -27.21 -4.62 43.98
CA GLU A 493 -26.77 -3.60 43.02
C GLU A 493 -27.97 -3.04 42.24
N ARG A 494 -28.34 -1.78 42.49
CA ARG A 494 -29.33 -1.05 41.69
C ARG A 494 -28.60 -0.33 40.56
N MET A 495 -29.12 -0.46 39.34
CA MET A 495 -28.78 0.39 38.20
C MET A 495 -28.87 1.86 38.61
N ARG A 496 -27.87 2.67 38.25
CA ARG A 496 -27.91 4.10 38.52
C ARG A 496 -29.02 4.76 37.71
N ASP A 497 -29.72 5.70 38.33
CA ASP A 497 -30.75 6.47 37.64
C ASP A 497 -30.09 7.54 36.75
N ILE A 498 -30.82 8.03 35.74
CA ILE A 498 -30.34 9.13 34.88
C ILE A 498 -30.01 10.40 35.70
N LEU A 499 -30.64 10.58 36.87
CA LEU A 499 -30.36 11.67 37.80
C LEU A 499 -29.02 11.55 38.54
N ASP A 500 -28.42 10.36 38.55
CA ASP A 500 -27.15 10.03 39.24
C ASP A 500 -25.93 10.09 38.30
N ILE A 501 -26.15 10.43 37.02
CA ILE A 501 -25.09 10.52 36.00
C ILE A 501 -24.68 11.98 35.82
N ASP A 502 -23.41 12.30 36.07
CA ASP A 502 -22.91 13.66 35.85
C ASP A 502 -22.79 14.00 34.35
N ASN A 503 -22.18 13.10 33.58
CA ASN A 503 -22.01 13.18 32.12
C ASN A 503 -21.46 11.86 31.58
N LEU A 504 -21.58 11.64 30.26
CA LEU A 504 -21.05 10.50 29.53
C LEU A 504 -19.54 10.61 29.21
N GLY A 505 -18.81 11.41 29.98
CA GLY A 505 -17.40 11.74 29.78
C GLY A 505 -17.17 13.09 29.09
N SER A 506 -15.90 13.47 29.00
CA SER A 506 -15.48 14.75 28.43
C SER A 506 -15.48 14.69 26.90
N ILE A 507 -15.78 15.82 26.26
CA ILE A 507 -15.74 16.00 24.80
C ILE A 507 -14.29 16.04 24.26
N ALA A 508 -13.35 16.36 25.15
CA ALA A 508 -11.91 16.37 24.94
C ALA A 508 -11.31 15.15 25.65
N ALA A 509 -10.65 14.27 24.89
CA ALA A 509 -10.15 12.99 25.39
C ALA A 509 -9.01 13.19 26.40
N GLU A 510 -8.16 14.18 26.17
CA GLU A 510 -7.11 14.67 27.07
C GLU A 510 -7.63 15.03 28.47
N ASN A 511 -8.88 15.47 28.57
CA ASN A 511 -9.52 15.86 29.83
C ASN A 511 -10.39 14.75 30.43
N ASP A 512 -10.54 13.62 29.73
CA ASP A 512 -11.43 12.53 30.14
C ASP A 512 -10.70 11.50 31.00
N ARG A 513 -10.65 11.73 32.31
CA ARG A 513 -10.01 10.83 33.28
C ARG A 513 -10.60 9.41 33.30
N ARG A 514 -11.79 9.21 32.71
CA ARG A 514 -12.50 7.92 32.67
C ARG A 514 -12.38 7.24 31.31
N LEU A 515 -11.70 7.84 30.33
CA LEU A 515 -11.67 7.37 28.95
C LEU A 515 -11.37 5.88 28.83
N LEU A 516 -10.34 5.40 29.53
CA LEU A 516 -9.91 4.00 29.47
C LEU A 516 -10.94 3.01 30.02
N LYS A 517 -11.91 3.44 30.84
CA LYS A 517 -12.96 2.57 31.38
C LYS A 517 -13.95 2.08 30.32
N TYR A 518 -14.13 2.87 29.26
CA TYR A 518 -15.08 2.62 28.16
C TYR A 518 -14.40 2.81 26.80
N PHE A 519 -13.07 2.65 26.76
CA PHE A 519 -12.31 2.71 25.53
C PHE A 519 -12.65 1.49 24.67
N ILE A 520 -13.02 1.71 23.42
CA ILE A 520 -13.28 0.63 22.48
C ILE A 520 -12.08 0.37 21.58
N THR A 521 -11.76 -0.91 21.36
CA THR A 521 -10.76 -1.31 20.37
C THR A 521 -11.39 -1.32 18.99
N THR A 522 -10.88 -0.47 18.10
CA THR A 522 -11.32 -0.37 16.71
C THR A 522 -10.32 -1.06 15.78
N PRO A 523 -10.69 -1.41 14.53
CA PRO A 523 -9.73 -1.89 13.53
C PRO A 523 -8.60 -0.88 13.32
N THR A 524 -8.91 0.41 13.38
CA THR A 524 -7.93 1.49 13.36
C THR A 524 -6.93 1.40 14.52
N TYR A 525 -7.40 1.17 15.75
CA TYR A 525 -6.54 0.96 16.92
C TYR A 525 -5.65 -0.27 16.76
N GLU A 526 -6.21 -1.40 16.33
CA GLU A 526 -5.46 -2.64 16.13
C GLU A 526 -4.42 -2.51 15.01
N SER A 527 -4.70 -1.74 13.95
CA SER A 527 -3.73 -1.48 12.88
C SER A 527 -2.51 -0.66 13.36
N LEU A 528 -2.72 0.29 14.26
CA LEU A 528 -1.63 1.06 14.88
C LEU A 528 -0.82 0.19 15.86
N LYS A 529 -1.51 -0.67 16.61
CA LYS A 529 -0.90 -1.59 17.58
C LYS A 529 -0.09 -2.72 16.93
N THR A 530 -0.56 -3.25 15.80
CA THR A 530 0.08 -4.37 15.06
C THR A 530 1.17 -3.93 14.08
N GLN A 531 1.60 -2.67 14.13
CA GLN A 531 2.75 -2.09 13.41
C GLN A 531 2.62 -1.98 11.88
N GLN A 532 1.44 -2.16 11.30
CA GLN A 532 1.23 -1.99 9.86
C GLN A 532 1.16 -0.52 9.44
N LYS A 533 0.63 0.36 10.29
CA LYS A 533 0.49 1.80 10.06
C LYS A 533 1.07 2.58 11.24
N TYR A 534 1.66 3.75 10.97
CA TYR A 534 2.32 4.57 12.00
C TYR A 534 1.98 6.06 11.89
N VAL A 535 1.04 6.45 11.03
CA VAL A 535 0.48 7.81 11.02
C VAL A 535 -1.04 7.73 11.14
N ALA A 536 -1.63 8.32 12.17
CA ALA A 536 -3.08 8.39 12.33
C ALA A 536 -3.55 9.80 11.94
N ILE A 537 -4.25 9.91 10.82
CA ILE A 537 -4.81 11.17 10.32
C ILE A 537 -6.32 11.24 10.56
N GLY A 538 -6.83 12.40 10.92
CA GLY A 538 -8.28 12.61 11.05
C GLY A 538 -8.64 14.02 11.49
N ARG A 539 -9.89 14.42 11.28
CA ARG A 539 -10.40 15.75 11.69
C ARG A 539 -10.30 15.97 13.20
N LYS A 540 -10.43 17.22 13.67
CA LYS A 540 -10.49 17.54 15.10
C LYS A 540 -11.66 16.76 15.74
N GLY A 541 -11.47 16.20 16.93
CA GLY A 541 -12.53 15.48 17.64
C GLY A 541 -12.89 14.06 17.13
N THR A 542 -12.19 13.49 16.14
CA THR A 542 -12.43 12.10 15.66
C THR A 542 -11.90 11.02 16.59
N GLY A 543 -11.20 11.36 17.67
CA GLY A 543 -10.70 10.39 18.66
C GLY A 543 -9.21 10.00 18.53
N LYS A 544 -8.39 10.79 17.82
CA LYS A 544 -6.92 10.58 17.74
C LYS A 544 -6.26 10.50 19.12
N THR A 545 -6.51 11.47 19.99
CA THR A 545 -6.00 11.49 21.37
C THR A 545 -6.52 10.32 22.21
N ALA A 546 -7.72 9.81 21.91
CA ALA A 546 -8.20 8.58 22.56
C ALA A 546 -7.39 7.36 22.11
N LEU A 547 -7.05 7.24 20.82
CA LEU A 547 -6.15 6.21 20.33
C LEU A 547 -4.75 6.33 20.95
N TYR A 548 -4.22 7.55 21.06
CA TYR A 548 -2.95 7.83 21.75
C TYR A 548 -2.97 7.31 23.19
N GLN A 549 -3.96 7.71 24.00
CA GLN A 549 -4.07 7.27 25.40
C GLN A 549 -4.32 5.76 25.51
N GLY A 550 -5.10 5.19 24.59
CA GLY A 550 -5.35 3.75 24.53
C GLY A 550 -4.10 2.95 24.16
N LEU A 551 -3.20 3.50 23.34
CA LEU A 551 -1.89 2.88 23.07
C LEU A 551 -0.98 3.05 24.30
N GLU A 552 -0.86 4.25 24.86
CA GLU A 552 -0.04 4.53 26.04
C GLU A 552 -0.42 3.66 27.26
N ALA A 553 -1.71 3.37 27.41
CA ALA A 553 -2.24 2.51 28.47
C ALA A 553 -2.12 1.01 28.18
N ALA A 554 -1.75 0.60 26.96
CA ALA A 554 -1.61 -0.80 26.55
C ALA A 554 -0.36 -1.45 27.17
N LYS A 555 -0.35 -1.58 28.50
CA LYS A 555 0.70 -2.26 29.26
C LYS A 555 0.65 -3.75 28.96
N ALA A 556 1.49 -4.18 28.03
CA ALA A 556 1.82 -5.59 27.81
C ALA A 556 3.26 -5.84 28.30
N PRO A 557 3.59 -7.04 28.81
CA PRO A 557 4.93 -7.35 29.30
C PRO A 557 6.05 -7.06 28.28
N ASP A 558 5.74 -7.22 26.99
CA ASP A 558 6.70 -7.10 25.89
C ASP A 558 6.50 -5.81 25.07
N THR A 559 5.79 -4.80 25.60
CA THR A 559 5.51 -3.54 24.89
C THR A 559 5.92 -2.33 25.73
N PHE A 560 6.78 -1.51 25.15
CA PHE A 560 7.37 -0.33 25.77
C PHE A 560 6.95 0.92 24.99
N ILE A 561 6.45 1.93 25.69
CA ILE A 561 5.82 3.08 25.05
C ILE A 561 6.31 4.37 25.71
N ALA A 562 6.80 5.29 24.88
CA ALA A 562 7.12 6.66 25.26
C ALA A 562 6.12 7.60 24.57
N GLY A 563 5.31 8.30 25.36
CA GLY A 563 4.38 9.31 24.89
C GLY A 563 4.98 10.71 24.92
N LEU A 564 4.82 11.47 23.83
CA LEU A 564 5.20 12.88 23.75
C LEU A 564 3.98 13.72 23.33
N ALA A 565 3.48 14.51 24.28
CA ALA A 565 2.53 15.58 24.03
C ALA A 565 3.27 16.87 23.66
N PHE A 566 2.78 17.57 22.65
CA PHE A 566 3.53 18.65 22.00
C PHE A 566 3.54 20.00 22.74
N ASN A 567 2.66 20.17 23.73
CA ASN A 567 2.64 21.31 24.64
C ASN A 567 3.93 21.47 25.47
N GLU A 568 4.73 20.40 25.58
CA GLU A 568 5.95 20.33 26.39
C GLU A 568 7.22 20.04 25.57
N TYR A 569 7.11 20.05 24.23
CA TYR A 569 8.15 19.61 23.33
C TYR A 569 9.36 20.58 23.24
N PRO A 570 10.62 20.08 23.21
CA PRO A 570 11.84 20.89 23.18
C PRO A 570 12.15 21.47 21.78
N TRP A 571 11.32 22.38 21.27
CA TRP A 571 11.42 22.97 19.92
C TRP A 571 12.80 23.53 19.55
N LYS A 572 13.53 24.08 20.53
CA LYS A 572 14.87 24.64 20.34
C LYS A 572 15.89 23.67 19.76
N LEU A 573 15.67 22.35 19.91
CA LEU A 573 16.50 21.33 19.26
C LEU A 573 16.53 21.48 17.74
N HIS A 574 15.37 21.80 17.15
CA HIS A 574 15.22 21.93 15.70
C HIS A 574 15.75 23.26 15.17
N ASP A 575 15.68 24.32 15.97
CA ASP A 575 16.18 25.65 15.59
C ASP A 575 17.68 25.64 15.35
N HIS A 576 18.44 24.87 16.12
CA HIS A 576 19.88 24.76 15.91
C HIS A 576 20.25 23.83 14.75
N ALA A 577 19.36 22.93 14.35
CA ALA A 577 19.54 22.18 13.11
C ALA A 577 19.54 23.12 11.89
N LEU A 578 18.86 24.29 11.95
CA LEU A 578 18.91 25.34 10.92
C LEU A 578 20.29 26.01 10.76
N ASN A 579 21.19 25.86 11.73
CA ASN A 579 22.51 26.51 11.71
C ASN A 579 23.66 25.59 11.25
N ALA A 580 23.38 24.34 10.87
CA ALA A 580 24.40 23.36 10.42
C ALA A 580 24.60 23.36 8.89
N ASN A 581 25.72 22.87 8.35
CA ASN A 581 26.02 22.90 6.89
C ASN A 581 25.28 21.85 6.01
N ALA A 582 24.22 21.18 6.48
CA ALA A 582 23.52 20.12 5.74
C ALA A 582 22.44 20.67 4.75
N ALA A 583 21.84 19.84 3.88
CA ALA A 583 20.67 20.27 3.10
C ALA A 583 19.45 20.56 4.01
N GLU A 584 18.67 21.60 3.72
CA GLU A 584 17.62 22.13 4.60
C GLU A 584 16.59 21.07 5.07
N SER A 585 16.17 20.18 4.15
CA SER A 585 15.20 19.11 4.42
C SER A 585 15.76 17.96 5.26
N GLU A 586 17.07 17.73 5.26
CA GLU A 586 17.68 16.60 5.98
C GLU A 586 17.95 16.92 7.47
N ARG A 587 18.09 18.19 7.80
CA ARG A 587 18.36 18.68 9.16
C ARG A 587 17.25 18.34 10.13
N PHE A 588 16.00 18.64 9.77
CA PHE A 588 14.85 18.31 10.62
C PHE A 588 14.69 16.81 10.79
N VAL A 589 14.89 16.03 9.72
CA VAL A 589 14.86 14.56 9.79
C VAL A 589 15.87 14.04 10.81
N ASN A 590 17.12 14.49 10.77
CA ASN A 590 18.16 14.02 11.68
C ASN A 590 17.87 14.42 13.13
N SER A 591 17.40 15.65 13.37
CA SER A 591 17.02 16.08 14.72
C SER A 591 15.85 15.28 15.31
N TRP A 592 14.83 14.97 14.49
CA TRP A 592 13.71 14.12 14.90
C TRP A 592 14.14 12.68 15.14
N ARG A 593 14.98 12.12 14.26
CA ARG A 593 15.54 10.77 14.46
C ARG A 593 16.34 10.69 15.75
N PHE A 594 17.11 11.72 16.07
CA PHE A 594 17.92 11.75 17.28
C PHE A 594 17.04 11.64 18.52
N LEU A 595 15.97 12.45 18.59
CA LEU A 595 14.99 12.37 19.66
C LEU A 595 14.31 11.00 19.73
N ILE A 596 13.84 10.46 18.61
CA ILE A 596 13.19 9.14 18.57
C ILE A 596 14.12 8.03 19.11
N LEU A 597 15.39 8.04 18.71
CA LEU A 597 16.36 7.02 19.14
C LEU A 597 16.76 7.19 20.62
N VAL A 598 16.84 8.43 21.12
CA VAL A 598 17.07 8.67 22.56
C VAL A 598 15.87 8.19 23.39
N GLU A 599 14.63 8.43 22.95
CA GLU A 599 13.44 7.87 23.60
C GLU A 599 13.42 6.34 23.54
N ALA A 600 13.81 5.74 22.42
CA ALA A 600 13.98 4.29 22.33
C ALA A 600 15.04 3.77 23.32
N ALA A 601 16.16 4.48 23.49
CA ALA A 601 17.18 4.13 24.48
C ALA A 601 16.62 4.19 25.91
N LYS A 602 15.82 5.21 26.25
CA LYS A 602 15.14 5.29 27.56
C LYS A 602 14.21 4.10 27.78
N LEU A 603 13.45 3.68 26.75
CA LEU A 603 12.57 2.52 26.83
C LEU A 603 13.37 1.23 27.08
N VAL A 604 14.46 1.01 26.36
CA VAL A 604 15.36 -0.14 26.61
C VAL A 604 15.91 -0.12 28.03
N LEU A 605 16.36 1.04 28.51
CA LEU A 605 16.94 1.20 29.86
C LEU A 605 15.90 1.11 31.00
N SER A 606 14.61 1.24 30.68
CA SER A 606 13.51 1.14 31.65
C SER A 606 13.09 -0.30 31.94
N ASP A 607 13.53 -1.24 31.11
CA ASP A 607 13.18 -2.64 31.23
C ASP A 607 14.20 -3.39 32.08
N GLU A 608 13.76 -3.80 33.27
CA GLU A 608 14.57 -4.49 34.29
C GLU A 608 15.08 -5.87 33.84
N SER A 609 14.53 -6.43 32.76
CA SER A 609 15.00 -7.70 32.20
C SER A 609 16.28 -7.57 31.37
N PHE A 610 16.68 -6.36 30.97
CA PHE A 610 18.01 -6.13 30.41
C PHE A 610 19.03 -5.99 31.55
N GLY A 611 19.83 -7.04 31.75
CA GLY A 611 21.01 -6.99 32.62
C GLY A 611 22.07 -6.01 32.08
N PRO A 612 23.16 -5.74 32.82
CA PRO A 612 24.20 -4.81 32.40
C PRO A 612 25.08 -5.44 31.31
N ASP A 613 24.53 -5.62 30.11
CA ASP A 613 25.30 -5.93 28.91
C ASP A 613 26.00 -4.66 28.37
N GLU A 614 27.01 -4.85 27.53
CA GLU A 614 27.80 -3.73 27.00
C GLU A 614 26.96 -2.68 26.24
N PRO A 615 25.97 -3.05 25.39
CA PRO A 615 25.07 -2.08 24.77
C PRO A 615 24.26 -1.25 25.78
N THR A 616 23.66 -1.89 26.79
CA THR A 616 22.84 -1.20 27.79
C THR A 616 23.67 -0.28 28.68
N LYS A 617 24.90 -0.69 29.05
CA LYS A 617 25.86 0.20 29.75
C LYS A 617 26.24 1.41 28.90
N ALA A 618 26.47 1.21 27.60
CA ALA A 618 26.84 2.29 26.69
C ALA A 618 25.69 3.31 26.53
N LEU A 619 24.45 2.84 26.36
CA LEU A 619 23.27 3.71 26.33
C LEU A 619 23.08 4.45 27.65
N ARG A 620 23.19 3.76 28.79
CA ARG A 620 23.08 4.36 30.12
C ARG A 620 24.09 5.47 30.31
N ALA A 621 25.36 5.19 30.04
CA ALA A 621 26.43 6.18 30.16
C ALA A 621 26.20 7.38 29.23
N PHE A 622 25.66 7.17 28.03
CA PHE A 622 25.32 8.26 27.11
C PHE A 622 24.18 9.14 27.64
N VAL A 623 23.11 8.53 28.13
CA VAL A 623 21.94 9.26 28.64
C VAL A 623 22.28 9.99 29.95
N GLU A 624 22.94 9.33 30.90
CA GLU A 624 23.32 9.93 32.19
C GLU A 624 24.37 11.03 32.03
N ALA A 625 25.33 10.91 31.10
CA ALA A 625 26.28 11.98 30.83
C ALA A 625 25.61 13.25 30.30
N ASN A 626 24.59 13.10 29.44
CA ASN A 626 23.92 14.25 28.83
C ASN A 626 22.83 14.86 29.74
N TRP A 627 22.06 14.03 30.46
CA TRP A 627 20.87 14.49 31.19
C TRP A 627 20.82 14.09 32.68
N GLY A 628 21.88 13.46 33.21
CA GLY A 628 22.04 13.10 34.63
C GLY A 628 21.22 11.88 35.08
N ASP A 629 20.07 11.62 34.46
CA ASP A 629 19.16 10.51 34.77
C ASP A 629 18.53 9.96 33.50
N VAL A 630 18.35 8.64 33.43
CA VAL A 630 17.62 7.95 32.37
C VAL A 630 16.15 8.37 32.29
N LYS A 631 15.53 8.75 33.42
CA LYS A 631 14.12 9.15 33.50
C LYS A 631 13.91 10.66 33.31
N PHE A 632 14.84 11.37 32.66
CA PHE A 632 14.70 12.80 32.42
C PHE A 632 13.44 13.14 31.63
N SER A 633 12.84 14.29 31.95
CA SER A 633 11.70 14.84 31.21
C SER A 633 12.13 15.32 29.83
N HIS A 634 11.32 15.08 28.81
CA HIS A 634 11.56 15.54 27.44
C HIS A 634 11.71 17.08 27.35
N ARG A 635 11.15 17.85 28.30
CA ARG A 635 11.38 19.30 28.41
C ARG A 635 12.86 19.64 28.61
N LYS A 636 13.60 18.76 29.29
CA LYS A 636 15.02 18.92 29.58
C LYS A 636 15.93 18.49 28.44
N PHE A 637 15.39 17.96 27.35
CA PHE A 637 16.18 17.39 26.26
C PHE A 637 17.21 18.38 25.71
N TYR A 638 16.85 19.66 25.61
CA TYR A 638 17.71 20.73 25.09
C TYR A 638 18.29 21.67 26.18
N GLU A 639 18.16 21.31 27.46
CA GLU A 639 18.69 22.10 28.58
C GLU A 639 20.22 22.07 28.74
N PRO A 640 20.94 20.96 28.48
CA PRO A 640 22.40 20.88 28.71
C PRO A 640 23.19 21.94 27.94
N GLU A 641 24.16 22.60 28.60
CA GLU A 641 25.07 23.55 27.95
C GLU A 641 26.03 22.88 26.97
N LYS A 642 26.47 21.66 27.29
CA LYS A 642 27.28 20.82 26.43
C LYS A 642 26.64 19.45 26.32
N PHE A 643 26.75 18.87 25.14
CA PHE A 643 26.31 17.52 24.87
C PHE A 643 27.52 16.62 24.65
N MET A 644 27.53 15.48 25.32
CA MET A 644 28.45 14.41 24.98
C MET A 644 27.96 13.75 23.69
N VAL A 645 28.69 13.95 22.61
CA VAL A 645 28.44 13.32 21.31
C VAL A 645 29.41 12.16 21.13
N THR A 646 28.98 11.18 20.33
CA THR A 646 29.77 9.98 20.08
C THR A 646 29.98 9.81 18.58
N ARG A 647 31.21 9.51 18.15
CA ARG A 647 31.55 9.25 16.75
C ARG A 647 32.11 7.86 16.59
N SER A 648 31.67 7.16 15.55
CA SER A 648 32.22 5.88 15.10
C SER A 648 33.18 6.13 13.93
N GLU A 649 34.48 6.00 14.16
CA GLU A 649 35.47 6.05 13.07
C GLU A 649 35.82 4.65 12.57
N ILE A 650 35.69 4.44 11.26
CA ILE A 650 36.22 3.25 10.57
C ILE A 650 37.69 3.52 10.24
N ARG A 651 38.62 2.78 10.85
CA ARG A 651 40.04 2.85 10.49
C ARG A 651 40.38 1.77 9.45
N PRO A 652 40.90 2.11 8.27
CA PRO A 652 41.45 1.11 7.35
C PRO A 652 42.78 0.57 7.89
N GLN A 653 42.95 -0.76 7.90
CA GLN A 653 44.26 -1.41 8.04
C GLN A 653 44.46 -2.46 6.94
N ALA A 654 45.72 -2.75 6.64
CA ALA A 654 46.19 -3.45 5.44
C ALA A 654 45.71 -4.90 5.25
N MET A 655 44.99 -5.51 6.19
CA MET A 655 44.43 -6.87 6.06
C MET A 655 43.05 -7.05 6.73
N GLY A 656 42.11 -6.13 6.45
CA GLY A 656 40.69 -6.28 6.80
C GLY A 656 40.16 -5.20 7.75
N ILE A 657 38.82 -5.06 7.77
CA ILE A 657 38.09 -4.11 8.60
C ILE A 657 37.87 -4.75 9.98
N SER A 658 38.31 -4.12 11.06
CA SER A 658 37.92 -4.47 12.44
C SER A 658 37.17 -3.32 13.12
N ALA A 659 36.56 -3.59 14.28
CA ALA A 659 35.55 -2.78 14.96
C ALA A 659 35.85 -1.27 15.01
N ALA A 660 34.82 -0.46 14.75
CA ALA A 660 34.88 1.00 14.78
C ALA A 660 35.40 1.49 16.14
N ALA A 661 36.43 2.35 16.13
CA ALA A 661 36.85 3.04 17.34
C ALA A 661 35.78 4.10 17.67
N VAL A 662 35.26 4.06 18.90
CA VAL A 662 34.25 4.99 19.38
C VAL A 662 34.95 6.14 20.11
N THR A 663 34.87 7.35 19.57
CA THR A 663 35.39 8.57 20.23
C THR A 663 34.24 9.34 20.88
N LYS A 664 34.48 9.84 22.10
CA LYS A 664 33.53 10.67 22.86
C LYS A 664 34.07 12.09 22.94
N GLU A 665 33.24 13.07 22.63
CA GLU A 665 33.59 14.49 22.65
C GLU A 665 32.47 15.30 23.29
N TRP A 666 32.81 16.37 24.00
CA TRP A 666 31.85 17.34 24.50
C TRP A 666 31.72 18.49 23.51
N VAL A 667 30.52 18.69 22.98
CA VAL A 667 30.22 19.74 22.01
C VAL A 667 29.28 20.76 22.65
N GLU A 668 29.58 22.05 22.47
CA GLU A 668 28.69 23.12 22.91
C GLU A 668 27.30 22.96 22.28
N ARG A 669 26.24 23.25 23.05
CA ARG A 669 24.84 23.14 22.61
C ARG A 669 24.57 23.80 21.25
N SER A 670 25.21 24.93 20.98
CA SER A 670 25.10 25.66 19.71
C SER A 670 25.59 24.87 18.49
N ARG A 671 26.54 23.95 18.70
CA ARG A 671 27.18 23.11 17.68
C ARG A 671 26.63 21.68 17.63
N LEU A 672 25.60 21.37 18.44
CA LEU A 672 24.99 20.04 18.47
C LEU A 672 24.59 19.58 17.05
N GLY A 673 24.00 20.48 16.25
CA GLY A 673 23.59 20.21 14.87
C GLY A 673 24.70 19.65 13.97
N GLU A 674 25.95 20.06 14.17
CA GLU A 674 27.12 19.57 13.41
C GLU A 674 27.48 18.12 13.73
N SER A 675 27.06 17.62 14.90
CA SER A 675 27.45 16.29 15.42
C SER A 675 26.27 15.32 15.61
N ILE A 676 25.04 15.74 15.31
CA ILE A 676 23.85 14.86 15.35
C ILE A 676 24.04 13.66 14.42
N GLY A 677 24.52 13.88 13.19
CA GLY A 677 24.67 12.81 12.20
C GLY A 677 25.54 11.65 12.68
N SER A 678 26.76 11.94 13.16
CA SER A 678 27.67 10.91 13.68
C SER A 678 27.14 10.23 14.94
N THR A 679 26.38 10.97 15.77
CA THR A 679 25.77 10.42 16.98
C THR A 679 24.60 9.49 16.64
N LEU A 680 23.86 9.77 15.56
CA LEU A 680 22.80 8.89 15.06
C LEU A 680 23.36 7.53 14.64
N ASP A 681 24.44 7.51 13.86
CA ASP A 681 25.06 6.25 13.40
C ASP A 681 25.49 5.38 14.58
N TRP A 682 26.06 6.02 15.62
CA TRP A 682 26.40 5.32 16.86
C TRP A 682 25.17 4.82 17.61
N LEU A 683 24.14 5.67 17.81
CA LEU A 683 22.89 5.28 18.49
C LEU A 683 22.21 4.10 17.78
N GLU A 684 22.14 4.12 16.46
CA GLU A 684 21.64 3.02 15.64
C GLU A 684 22.45 1.74 15.89
N SER A 685 23.78 1.82 15.84
CA SER A 685 24.63 0.65 16.08
C SER A 685 24.40 0.03 17.47
N VAL A 686 24.29 0.86 18.51
CA VAL A 686 24.12 0.37 19.89
C VAL A 686 22.69 -0.14 20.11
N LEU A 687 21.68 0.57 19.63
CA LEU A 687 20.28 0.14 19.72
C LEU A 687 20.01 -1.14 18.92
N ALA A 688 20.72 -1.37 17.81
CA ALA A 688 20.58 -2.62 17.06
C ALA A 688 20.97 -3.86 17.89
N ALA A 689 21.91 -3.68 18.82
CA ALA A 689 22.32 -4.70 19.78
C ALA A 689 21.40 -4.75 21.01
N ALA A 690 20.90 -3.60 21.47
CA ALA A 690 20.14 -3.50 22.73
C ALA A 690 18.63 -3.78 22.60
N LEU A 691 18.00 -3.47 21.45
CA LEU A 691 16.59 -3.76 21.23
C LEU A 691 16.37 -5.28 21.19
N ALA A 692 15.43 -5.80 21.98
CA ALA A 692 15.07 -7.22 21.92
C ALA A 692 14.20 -7.54 20.70
N ARG A 693 14.28 -8.79 20.23
CA ARG A 693 13.56 -9.25 19.02
C ARG A 693 12.09 -9.53 19.26
N ASP A 694 11.74 -9.95 20.46
CA ASP A 694 10.42 -10.35 20.92
C ASP A 694 9.63 -9.19 21.55
N LYS A 695 10.27 -8.02 21.73
CA LYS A 695 9.68 -6.84 22.35
C LYS A 695 9.37 -5.77 21.32
N THR A 696 8.35 -4.98 21.61
CA THR A 696 7.86 -3.87 20.79
C THR A 696 8.10 -2.54 21.48
N TYR A 697 8.59 -1.55 20.73
CA TYR A 697 8.91 -0.21 21.22
C TYR A 697 8.17 0.84 20.39
N PHE A 698 7.40 1.70 21.06
CA PHE A 698 6.65 2.79 20.44
C PHE A 698 7.10 4.14 20.99
N VAL A 699 7.27 5.11 20.10
CA VAL A 699 7.39 6.54 20.44
C VAL A 699 6.18 7.24 19.84
N LEU A 700 5.27 7.74 20.68
CA LEU A 700 3.99 8.31 20.26
C LEU A 700 4.07 9.84 20.26
N PHE A 701 3.55 10.48 19.20
CA PHE A 701 3.48 11.94 19.05
C PHE A 701 2.02 12.36 18.87
N ASP A 702 1.49 13.17 19.78
CA ASP A 702 0.13 13.77 19.69
C ASP A 702 0.16 15.28 19.98
N GLU A 703 -0.97 15.97 19.75
CA GLU A 703 -1.13 17.43 19.94
C GLU A 703 -0.24 18.28 19.01
N LEU A 704 0.09 17.75 17.82
CA LEU A 704 0.87 18.43 16.78
C LEU A 704 0.19 19.68 16.19
N ASP A 705 -1.04 19.97 16.59
CA ASP A 705 -1.86 21.07 16.07
C ASP A 705 -1.92 22.31 16.97
N THR A 706 -1.52 22.21 18.24
CA THR A 706 -1.70 23.27 19.25
C THR A 706 -1.02 24.60 18.88
N ASN A 707 0.05 24.57 18.08
CA ASN A 707 0.79 25.75 17.62
C ASN A 707 0.92 25.79 16.09
N PHE A 708 0.06 25.08 15.37
CA PHE A 708 0.14 25.04 13.91
C PHE A 708 -0.42 26.33 13.31
N ASP A 709 0.45 27.12 12.71
CA ASP A 709 0.10 28.25 11.86
C ASP A 709 0.36 27.86 10.39
N PRO A 710 -0.67 27.83 9.52
CA PRO A 710 -0.51 27.57 8.09
C PRO A 710 0.45 28.54 7.37
N GLU A 711 0.65 29.74 7.93
CA GLU A 711 1.56 30.76 7.40
C GLU A 711 3.02 30.55 7.87
N ASP A 712 3.25 29.81 8.96
CA ASP A 712 4.59 29.45 9.43
C ASP A 712 5.17 28.24 8.67
N GLN A 713 5.88 28.54 7.58
CA GLN A 713 6.56 27.52 6.77
C GLN A 713 7.57 26.69 7.57
N SER A 714 8.19 27.26 8.61
CA SER A 714 9.21 26.56 9.41
C SER A 714 8.60 25.42 10.22
N TYR A 715 7.40 25.62 10.75
CA TYR A 715 6.65 24.59 11.47
C TYR A 715 6.24 23.44 10.54
N GLY A 716 5.77 23.78 9.34
CA GLY A 716 5.44 22.80 8.30
C GLY A 716 6.64 21.91 7.95
N LEU A 717 7.82 22.49 7.76
CA LEU A 717 9.06 21.75 7.48
C LEU A 717 9.48 20.84 8.65
N ARG A 718 9.29 21.27 9.90
CA ARG A 718 9.54 20.42 11.08
C ARG A 718 8.60 19.20 11.09
N LEU A 719 7.32 19.36 10.78
CA LEU A 719 6.38 18.24 10.67
C LEU A 719 6.73 17.28 9.53
N VAL A 720 7.16 17.81 8.38
CA VAL A 720 7.69 16.98 7.28
C VAL A 720 8.90 16.18 7.75
N GLY A 721 9.81 16.82 8.48
CA GLY A 721 10.97 16.17 9.10
C GLY A 721 10.58 15.01 10.02
N LEU A 722 9.54 15.19 10.86
CA LEU A 722 9.03 14.15 11.77
C LEU A 722 8.48 12.94 11.00
N LEU A 723 7.66 13.19 9.96
CA LEU A 723 7.09 12.12 9.12
C LEU A 723 8.18 11.30 8.42
N LEU A 724 9.19 11.97 7.87
CA LEU A 724 10.32 11.33 7.22
C LEU A 724 11.25 10.62 8.22
N ALA A 725 11.43 11.18 9.42
CA ALA A 725 12.19 10.55 10.50
C ALA A 725 11.53 9.26 10.97
N ALA A 726 10.20 9.27 11.18
CA ALA A 726 9.44 8.07 11.53
C ALA A 726 9.56 6.99 10.45
N LYS A 727 9.48 7.38 9.17
CA LYS A 727 9.71 6.47 8.03
C LYS A 727 11.13 5.87 8.04
N LYS A 728 12.17 6.69 8.21
CA LYS A 728 13.57 6.23 8.26
C LYS A 728 13.80 5.29 9.45
N THR A 729 13.32 5.63 10.64
CA THR A 729 13.44 4.78 11.84
C THR A 729 12.71 3.45 11.66
N ALA A 730 11.52 3.49 11.06
CA ALA A 730 10.75 2.29 10.76
C ALA A 730 11.50 1.35 9.80
N SER A 731 12.06 1.90 8.72
CA SER A 731 12.84 1.13 7.74
C SER A 731 14.11 0.54 8.36
N TRP A 732 14.81 1.31 9.19
CA TRP A 732 16.02 0.87 9.89
C TRP A 732 15.73 -0.29 10.85
N ALA A 733 14.72 -0.15 11.72
CA ALA A 733 14.34 -1.18 12.69
C ALA A 733 13.92 -2.49 12.00
N GLN A 734 13.20 -2.39 10.88
CA GLN A 734 12.85 -3.55 10.07
C GLN A 734 14.08 -4.24 9.46
N GLY A 735 15.05 -3.46 8.96
CA GLY A 735 16.29 -4.00 8.40
C GLY A 735 17.13 -4.81 9.38
N ILE A 736 17.06 -4.49 10.68
CA ILE A 736 17.74 -5.23 11.75
C ILE A 736 16.85 -6.28 12.43
N ASN A 737 15.64 -6.51 11.91
CA ASN A 737 14.61 -7.39 12.48
C ASN A 737 14.30 -7.05 13.95
N ARG A 738 13.91 -5.79 14.20
CA ARG A 738 13.47 -5.26 15.50
C ARG A 738 12.19 -4.45 15.34
N HIS A 739 11.44 -4.35 16.43
CA HIS A 739 10.13 -3.68 16.47
C HIS A 739 10.22 -2.32 17.13
N LEU A 740 10.73 -1.30 16.42
CA LEU A 740 10.70 0.11 16.85
C LEU A 740 9.92 0.97 15.85
N ARG A 741 8.95 1.74 16.35
CA ARG A 741 8.11 2.63 15.52
C ARG A 741 7.85 3.96 16.22
N ALA A 742 7.87 5.05 15.44
CA ALA A 742 7.33 6.33 15.86
C ALA A 742 5.92 6.47 15.28
N VAL A 743 4.90 6.60 16.14
CA VAL A 743 3.50 6.73 15.75
C VAL A 743 3.06 8.18 15.88
N ILE A 744 2.51 8.74 14.80
CA ILE A 744 2.22 10.16 14.69
C ILE A 744 0.72 10.37 14.57
N PHE A 745 0.12 11.12 15.50
CA PHE A 745 -1.27 11.54 15.45
C PHE A 745 -1.34 12.96 14.89
N LEU A 746 -1.95 13.13 13.72
CA LEU A 746 -1.96 14.40 13.01
C LEU A 746 -3.35 14.75 12.50
N ARG A 747 -3.67 16.04 12.50
CA ARG A 747 -4.89 16.54 11.87
C ARG A 747 -4.84 16.37 10.35
N GLU A 748 -5.96 15.94 9.76
CA GLU A 748 -6.02 15.68 8.33
C GLU A 748 -5.80 16.95 7.49
N ASP A 749 -6.34 18.10 7.92
CA ASP A 749 -6.13 19.38 7.25
C ASP A 749 -4.66 19.82 7.28
N ILE A 750 -3.99 19.65 8.43
CA ILE A 750 -2.55 19.91 8.55
C ILE A 750 -1.76 19.00 7.61
N PHE A 751 -1.99 17.68 7.66
CA PHE A 751 -1.33 16.73 6.77
C PHE A 751 -1.54 17.11 5.29
N ASN A 752 -2.76 17.53 4.93
CA ASN A 752 -3.09 17.96 3.58
C ASN A 752 -2.40 19.27 3.18
N HIS A 753 -2.07 20.17 4.12
CA HIS A 753 -1.32 21.40 3.85
C HIS A 753 0.17 21.17 3.61
N LEU A 754 0.78 20.16 4.26
CA LEU A 754 2.22 19.88 4.14
C LEU A 754 2.62 19.56 2.69
N GLN A 755 3.74 20.09 2.20
CA GLN A 755 4.23 19.84 0.85
C GLN A 755 5.58 19.12 0.89
N PHE A 756 5.62 17.85 0.43
CA PHE A 756 6.85 17.05 0.35
C PHE A 756 6.65 15.83 -0.57
N SER A 757 7.74 15.33 -1.16
CA SER A 757 7.74 14.30 -2.21
C SER A 757 7.16 12.95 -1.78
N ASP A 758 7.37 12.54 -0.54
CA ASP A 758 6.92 11.25 -0.01
C ASP A 758 5.50 11.26 0.57
N LYS A 759 4.77 12.37 0.45
CA LYS A 759 3.45 12.55 1.09
C LYS A 759 2.42 11.49 0.69
N ASN A 760 2.31 11.19 -0.60
CA ASN A 760 1.35 10.20 -1.09
C ASN A 760 1.72 8.80 -0.62
N LYS A 761 3.01 8.44 -0.66
CA LYS A 761 3.50 7.16 -0.11
C LYS A 761 3.22 7.03 1.38
N ILE A 762 3.46 8.08 2.17
CA ILE A 762 3.11 8.06 3.60
C ILE A 762 1.60 7.91 3.76
N ARG A 763 0.79 8.60 2.96
CA ARG A 763 -0.68 8.49 3.01
C ARG A 763 -1.18 7.06 2.72
N GLU A 764 -0.57 6.38 1.75
CA GLU A 764 -0.98 5.05 1.30
C GLU A 764 -0.40 3.93 2.16
N ASP A 765 0.91 3.97 2.39
CA ASP A 765 1.66 2.87 3.01
C ASP A 765 1.66 2.96 4.53
N ALA A 766 1.66 4.16 5.10
CA ALA A 766 1.93 4.38 6.53
C ALA A 766 0.77 5.00 7.30
N ALA A 767 -0.14 5.71 6.63
CA ALA A 767 -1.23 6.42 7.27
C ALA A 767 -2.52 5.60 7.37
N ILE A 768 -3.28 5.85 8.43
CA ILE A 768 -4.64 5.36 8.62
C ILE A 768 -5.55 6.55 8.91
N THR A 769 -6.72 6.59 8.26
CA THR A 769 -7.68 7.68 8.50
C THR A 769 -8.66 7.26 9.59
N VAL A 770 -8.68 8.00 10.71
CA VAL A 770 -9.60 7.77 11.82
C VAL A 770 -10.98 8.27 11.42
N LYS A 771 -11.90 7.35 11.17
CA LYS A 771 -13.29 7.63 10.79
C LYS A 771 -14.25 6.84 11.67
N TRP A 772 -15.48 7.36 11.75
CA TRP A 772 -16.59 6.68 12.39
C TRP A 772 -17.77 6.65 11.42
N ASN A 773 -18.61 5.64 11.57
CA ASN A 773 -19.84 5.52 10.80
C ASN A 773 -21.08 5.66 11.71
N ASP A 774 -22.24 5.77 11.06
CA ASP A 774 -23.55 5.81 11.71
C ASP A 774 -24.20 4.42 11.78
N ASP A 775 -23.46 3.33 11.54
CA ASP A 775 -24.00 1.98 11.66
C ASP A 775 -24.40 1.72 13.12
N GLU A 776 -25.54 1.08 13.36
CA GLU A 776 -26.02 0.80 14.72
C GLU A 776 -25.23 -0.35 15.38
N SER A 777 -24.49 -1.12 14.59
CA SER A 777 -23.66 -2.23 15.04
C SER A 777 -22.42 -2.33 14.17
N GLY A 778 -21.24 -2.15 14.75
CA GLY A 778 -19.97 -2.25 14.02
C GLY A 778 -18.79 -1.78 14.86
N PRO A 779 -17.56 -2.22 14.55
CA PRO A 779 -16.40 -1.92 15.38
C PRO A 779 -15.90 -0.47 15.24
N GLU A 780 -16.44 0.32 14.31
CA GLU A 780 -16.20 1.77 14.14
C GLU A 780 -17.51 2.58 14.23
N SER A 781 -18.52 2.02 14.91
CA SER A 781 -19.81 2.64 15.15
C SER A 781 -19.74 3.68 16.27
N LEU A 782 -20.25 4.89 16.01
CA LEU A 782 -20.46 5.87 17.08
C LEU A 782 -21.46 5.39 18.13
N LYS A 783 -22.43 4.55 17.74
CA LYS A 783 -23.39 3.98 18.69
C LYS A 783 -22.66 3.11 19.69
N SER A 784 -21.80 2.21 19.22
CA SER A 784 -21.02 1.33 20.09
C SER A 784 -20.11 2.11 21.05
N LEU A 785 -19.52 3.23 20.62
CA LEU A 785 -18.75 4.10 21.50
C LEU A 785 -19.61 4.73 22.61
N ILE A 786 -20.81 5.20 22.28
CA ILE A 786 -21.71 5.77 23.29
C ILE A 786 -22.28 4.68 24.19
N ASP A 787 -22.60 3.51 23.65
CA ASP A 787 -23.11 2.37 24.40
C ASP A 787 -22.14 1.96 25.52
N GLU A 788 -20.83 1.89 25.25
CA GLU A 788 -19.83 1.59 26.29
C GLU A 788 -19.73 2.69 27.36
N ARG A 789 -19.85 3.96 26.97
CA ARG A 789 -19.91 5.08 27.93
C ARG A 789 -21.15 4.95 28.82
N VAL A 790 -22.31 4.66 28.24
CA VAL A 790 -23.55 4.45 29.01
C VAL A 790 -23.41 3.23 29.93
N ARG A 791 -22.82 2.13 29.45
CA ARG A 791 -22.58 0.94 30.28
C ARG A 791 -21.74 1.25 31.50
N ALA A 792 -20.65 2.00 31.31
CA ALA A 792 -19.75 2.37 32.40
C ALA A 792 -20.39 3.37 33.38
N GLU A 793 -21.17 4.34 32.90
CA GLU A 793 -21.77 5.38 33.74
C GLU A 793 -23.02 4.93 34.48
N MET A 794 -23.83 4.04 33.87
CA MET A 794 -25.07 3.52 34.46
C MET A 794 -24.89 2.18 35.19
N ASP A 795 -23.65 1.70 35.27
CA ASP A 795 -23.27 0.42 35.87
C ASP A 795 -24.00 -0.77 35.23
N LEU A 796 -24.10 -0.76 33.89
CA LEU A 796 -24.79 -1.80 33.10
C LEU A 796 -23.88 -2.96 32.73
N SER A 797 -22.61 -2.97 33.15
CA SER A 797 -21.64 -4.03 32.85
C SER A 797 -22.13 -5.44 33.26
N HIS A 798 -23.06 -5.50 34.21
CA HIS A 798 -23.66 -6.72 34.75
C HIS A 798 -25.12 -6.94 34.31
N PHE A 799 -25.65 -6.10 33.41
CA PHE A 799 -27.05 -6.16 32.97
C PHE A 799 -27.14 -6.39 31.45
N GLU A 800 -27.90 -7.41 31.03
CA GLU A 800 -28.27 -7.63 29.64
C GLU A 800 -29.39 -6.66 29.23
N ARG A 801 -29.05 -5.38 29.09
CA ARG A 801 -29.94 -4.34 28.55
C ARG A 801 -29.25 -3.58 27.43
N ASP A 802 -30.02 -3.17 26.43
CA ASP A 802 -29.55 -2.22 25.42
C ASP A 802 -29.22 -0.88 26.11
N PRO A 803 -27.95 -0.45 26.16
CA PRO A 803 -27.55 0.77 26.87
C PRO A 803 -28.26 1.99 26.31
N TRP A 804 -28.43 2.02 24.98
CA TRP A 804 -29.15 3.09 24.30
C TRP A 804 -30.59 3.18 24.78
N GLY A 805 -31.31 2.06 24.83
CA GLY A 805 -32.69 1.99 25.32
C GLY A 805 -32.86 2.17 26.82
N VAL A 806 -31.77 2.12 27.62
CA VAL A 806 -31.79 2.51 29.04
C VAL A 806 -31.72 4.03 29.16
N LEU A 807 -30.79 4.67 28.44
CA LEU A 807 -30.59 6.12 28.51
C LEU A 807 -31.64 6.90 27.72
N PHE A 808 -32.05 6.42 26.55
CA PHE A 808 -33.02 7.06 25.66
C PHE A 808 -34.32 6.26 25.61
N ASP A 809 -35.46 6.95 25.62
CA ASP A 809 -36.77 6.30 25.51
C ASP A 809 -36.93 5.64 24.13
N ALA A 810 -37.01 4.32 24.09
CA ALA A 810 -37.18 3.56 22.85
C ALA A 810 -38.63 3.56 22.32
N GLY A 811 -39.61 3.96 23.16
CA GLY A 811 -41.04 3.90 22.82
C GLY A 811 -41.52 4.99 21.86
N GLU A 812 -40.78 6.11 21.76
CA GLU A 812 -41.17 7.26 20.95
C GLU A 812 -40.13 7.57 19.86
N ARG A 813 -40.58 7.69 18.61
CA ARG A 813 -39.72 8.08 17.49
C ARG A 813 -39.69 9.60 17.32
N MET A 814 -38.59 10.12 16.76
CA MET A 814 -38.49 11.55 16.39
C MET A 814 -39.41 11.85 15.20
N ARG A 815 -39.65 13.15 14.93
CA ARG A 815 -40.46 13.62 13.79
C ARG A 815 -40.04 12.92 12.49
N GLY A 816 -41.01 12.41 11.73
CA GLY A 816 -40.74 11.59 10.54
C GLY A 816 -40.46 10.11 10.84
N THR A 817 -40.81 9.62 12.04
CA THR A 817 -40.60 8.23 12.49
C THR A 817 -39.14 7.78 12.55
N GLN A 818 -38.22 8.74 12.67
CA GLN A 818 -36.78 8.48 12.74
C GLN A 818 -36.39 7.99 14.14
N GLN A 819 -35.47 7.01 14.22
CA GLN A 819 -34.86 6.63 15.49
C GLN A 819 -34.06 7.81 16.09
N LYS A 820 -34.03 7.93 17.42
CA LYS A 820 -33.32 9.02 18.13
C LYS A 820 -31.82 9.06 17.78
N TYR A 821 -31.16 7.90 17.73
CA TYR A 821 -29.75 7.81 17.33
C TYR A 821 -29.50 8.38 15.92
N LYS A 822 -30.29 7.94 14.94
CA LYS A 822 -30.25 8.46 13.56
C LYS A 822 -30.57 9.96 13.48
N HIS A 823 -31.49 10.43 14.31
CA HIS A 823 -31.83 11.85 14.37
C HIS A 823 -30.67 12.71 14.88
N MET A 824 -29.96 12.24 15.91
CA MET A 824 -28.82 12.95 16.48
C MET A 824 -27.61 12.88 15.54
N THR A 825 -27.25 11.70 15.04
CA THR A 825 -26.12 11.51 14.09
C THR A 825 -26.27 12.32 12.82
N ALA A 826 -27.48 12.45 12.26
CA ALA A 826 -27.73 13.28 11.07
C ALA A 826 -27.44 14.79 11.28
N ARG A 827 -27.15 15.21 12.51
CA ARG A 827 -26.84 16.61 12.89
C ARG A 827 -25.42 16.76 13.44
N THR A 828 -24.62 15.70 13.46
CA THR A 828 -23.21 15.71 13.88
C THR A 828 -22.28 15.39 12.71
N TYR A 829 -20.97 15.65 12.81
CA TYR A 829 -20.00 15.28 11.77
C TYR A 829 -19.51 13.83 11.85
N LEU A 830 -20.32 12.95 12.43
CA LEU A 830 -19.92 11.57 12.77
C LEU A 830 -18.57 11.54 13.51
N ARG A 831 -18.45 12.36 14.57
CA ARG A 831 -17.28 12.38 15.46
C ARG A 831 -17.71 12.08 16.91
N PRO A 832 -16.88 11.37 17.70
CA PRO A 832 -17.17 11.10 19.10
C PRO A 832 -17.42 12.39 19.91
N ARG A 833 -16.57 13.41 19.71
CA ARG A 833 -16.70 14.73 20.38
C ARG A 833 -18.10 15.31 20.21
N ASP A 834 -18.59 15.34 18.98
CA ASP A 834 -19.88 15.90 18.61
C ASP A 834 -21.04 15.13 19.23
N MET A 835 -20.99 13.80 19.13
CA MET A 835 -22.04 12.93 19.67
C MET A 835 -22.09 12.99 21.20
N ILE A 836 -20.93 12.96 21.88
CA ILE A 836 -20.83 13.08 23.34
C ILE A 836 -21.39 14.43 23.79
N LYS A 837 -21.06 15.53 23.10
CA LYS A 837 -21.59 16.86 23.42
C LYS A 837 -23.11 16.90 23.30
N PHE A 838 -23.66 16.38 22.21
CA PHE A 838 -25.10 16.41 21.99
C PHE A 838 -25.84 15.51 23.01
N ALA A 839 -25.30 14.31 23.29
CA ALA A 839 -25.85 13.41 24.29
C ALA A 839 -25.81 14.00 25.71
N ASN A 840 -24.71 14.66 26.10
CA ASN A 840 -24.60 15.32 27.40
C ASN A 840 -25.59 16.50 27.53
N LEU A 841 -25.79 17.31 26.49
CA LEU A 841 -26.79 18.37 26.51
C LEU A 841 -28.22 17.80 26.65
N ALA A 842 -28.53 16.72 25.91
CA ALA A 842 -29.82 16.06 26.03
C ALA A 842 -30.02 15.40 27.41
N LEU A 843 -28.95 14.88 28.02
CA LEU A 843 -28.95 14.38 29.40
C LEU A 843 -29.27 15.51 30.39
N THR A 844 -28.62 16.67 30.27
CA THR A 844 -28.90 17.83 31.13
C THR A 844 -30.36 18.30 31.01
N GLU A 845 -30.90 18.35 29.79
CA GLU A 845 -32.31 18.69 29.57
C GLU A 845 -33.25 17.65 30.18
N ALA A 846 -32.95 16.36 30.03
CA ALA A 846 -33.72 15.29 30.65
C ALA A 846 -33.70 15.37 32.17
N GLN A 847 -32.54 15.63 32.78
CA GLN A 847 -32.42 15.82 34.23
C GLN A 847 -33.20 17.04 34.71
N SER A 848 -33.15 18.16 33.97
CA SER A 848 -33.94 19.35 34.26
C SER A 848 -35.45 19.06 34.19
N ARG A 849 -35.90 18.39 33.13
CA ARG A 849 -37.29 17.96 32.97
C ARG A 849 -37.72 17.05 34.12
N ILE A 850 -36.94 16.02 34.46
CA ILE A 850 -37.30 15.07 35.53
C ILE A 850 -37.41 15.78 36.88
N ARG A 851 -36.49 16.71 37.21
CA ARG A 851 -36.51 17.46 38.48
C ARG A 851 -37.67 18.46 38.56
N ASN A 852 -38.06 19.09 37.44
CA ASN A 852 -39.01 20.21 37.44
C ASN A 852 -40.42 19.85 36.96
N GLU A 853 -40.53 18.94 35.98
CA GLU A 853 -41.78 18.58 35.29
C GLU A 853 -42.18 17.10 35.53
N GLY A 854 -41.25 16.26 35.99
CA GLY A 854 -41.44 14.81 36.15
C GLY A 854 -41.41 14.04 34.81
N GLY A 855 -41.92 12.80 34.83
CA GLY A 855 -42.04 11.95 33.63
C GLY A 855 -41.00 10.82 33.54
N LYS A 856 -40.72 10.35 32.32
CA LYS A 856 -39.81 9.20 32.10
C LYS A 856 -38.38 9.56 32.54
N HIS A 857 -37.75 8.63 33.26
CA HIS A 857 -36.34 8.68 33.69
C HIS A 857 -35.39 8.27 32.55
N GLN A 858 -35.62 8.84 31.37
CA GLN A 858 -34.89 8.59 30.13
C GLN A 858 -34.89 9.87 29.30
N ILE A 859 -33.95 10.00 28.37
CA ILE A 859 -33.91 11.09 27.40
C ILE A 859 -35.04 10.89 26.39
N THR A 860 -35.96 11.84 26.34
CA THR A 860 -37.15 11.86 25.47
C THR A 860 -36.94 12.74 24.24
N ASN A 861 -37.92 12.75 23.34
CA ASN A 861 -37.90 13.63 22.17
C ASN A 861 -37.83 15.12 22.55
N VAL A 862 -38.52 15.51 23.63
CA VAL A 862 -38.55 16.91 24.11
C VAL A 862 -37.16 17.34 24.57
N ASP A 863 -36.46 16.49 25.31
CA ASP A 863 -35.12 16.75 25.83
C ASP A 863 -34.11 16.96 24.68
N ILE A 864 -34.19 16.12 23.64
CA ILE A 864 -33.37 16.28 22.43
C ILE A 864 -33.70 17.60 21.73
N GLN A 865 -34.99 17.98 21.59
CA GLN A 865 -35.37 19.24 20.96
C GLN A 865 -34.89 20.47 21.75
N ARG A 866 -34.96 20.43 23.08
CA ARG A 866 -34.47 21.50 23.96
C ARG A 866 -32.95 21.64 23.91
N ALA A 867 -32.21 20.54 23.73
CA ALA A 867 -30.75 20.55 23.60
C ALA A 867 -30.22 21.09 22.26
N ARG A 868 -31.05 21.08 21.20
CA ARG A 868 -30.63 21.45 19.82
C ARG A 868 -30.05 22.85 19.67
N PRO A 869 -30.64 23.93 20.23
CA PRO A 869 -30.08 25.27 20.08
C PRO A 869 -28.67 25.37 20.66
N ALA A 870 -28.48 24.92 21.91
CA ALA A 870 -27.17 24.91 22.57
C ALA A 870 -26.14 24.05 21.82
N TYR A 871 -26.55 22.91 21.24
CA TYR A 871 -25.67 22.10 20.42
C TYR A 871 -25.31 22.79 19.09
N SER A 872 -26.26 23.51 18.49
CA SER A 872 -26.02 24.27 17.25
C SER A 872 -25.05 25.42 17.49
N ASP A 873 -25.19 26.15 18.59
CA ASP A 873 -24.27 27.23 18.99
C ASP A 873 -22.86 26.68 19.23
N TYR A 874 -22.76 25.52 19.89
CA TYR A 874 -21.50 24.79 20.03
C TYR A 874 -20.86 24.46 18.68
N LEU A 875 -21.63 23.91 17.73
CA LEU A 875 -21.10 23.52 16.43
C LEU A 875 -20.65 24.74 15.60
N VAL A 876 -21.36 25.86 15.71
CA VAL A 876 -20.94 27.14 15.12
C VAL A 876 -19.61 27.60 15.71
N SER A 877 -19.41 27.49 17.03
CA SER A 877 -18.13 27.84 17.66
C SER A 877 -16.97 26.94 17.22
N GLU A 878 -17.21 25.63 17.01
CA GLU A 878 -16.17 24.75 16.46
C GLU A 878 -15.81 25.10 15.01
N PHE A 879 -16.75 25.66 14.23
CA PHE A 879 -16.43 26.18 12.90
C PHE A 879 -15.68 27.51 12.94
N ASP A 880 -15.91 28.37 13.93
CA ASP A 880 -15.06 29.54 14.11
C ASP A 880 -13.60 29.07 14.27
N ASP A 881 -13.38 28.04 15.10
CA ASP A 881 -12.05 27.46 15.29
C ASP A 881 -11.51 26.75 14.03
N GLU A 882 -12.32 25.95 13.34
CA GLU A 882 -11.86 25.10 12.22
C GLU A 882 -11.78 25.84 10.88
N LEU A 883 -12.66 26.79 10.61
CA LEU A 883 -12.83 27.41 9.29
C LEU A 883 -12.38 28.86 9.23
N ALA A 884 -12.37 29.61 10.33
CA ALA A 884 -12.00 31.03 10.27
C ALA A 884 -10.57 31.24 9.75
N ALA A 885 -9.65 30.34 10.08
CA ALA A 885 -8.25 30.37 9.59
C ALA A 885 -8.12 30.15 8.07
N TYR A 886 -9.08 29.44 7.44
CA TYR A 886 -9.01 29.10 6.01
C TYR A 886 -10.00 29.87 5.15
N LYS A 887 -11.09 30.40 5.73
CA LYS A 887 -12.16 31.08 5.01
C LYS A 887 -12.85 32.13 5.90
N SER A 888 -12.34 33.36 5.86
CA SER A 888 -12.83 34.49 6.65
C SER A 888 -14.32 34.82 6.45
N GLY A 889 -14.90 34.53 5.28
CA GLY A 889 -16.31 34.77 4.94
C GLY A 889 -17.28 33.61 5.25
N TRP A 890 -16.90 32.61 6.06
CA TRP A 890 -17.73 31.41 6.25
C TRP A 890 -19.06 31.71 6.97
N ARG A 891 -19.09 32.70 7.89
CA ARG A 891 -20.32 33.13 8.58
C ARG A 891 -21.34 33.77 7.64
N ASP A 892 -20.88 34.49 6.62
CA ASP A 892 -21.76 35.06 5.59
C ASP A 892 -22.44 33.97 4.78
N LEU A 893 -21.68 32.92 4.41
CA LEU A 893 -22.22 31.73 3.77
C LEU A 893 -23.29 31.06 4.65
N LEU A 894 -23.03 30.90 5.95
CA LEU A 894 -24.02 30.36 6.88
C LEU A 894 -25.28 31.25 6.95
N GLY A 895 -25.10 32.58 6.92
CA GLY A 895 -26.19 33.55 6.83
C GLY A 895 -27.04 33.39 5.57
N VAL A 896 -26.39 33.17 4.42
CA VAL A 896 -27.08 32.87 3.14
C VAL A 896 -27.85 31.56 3.24
N LEU A 897 -27.22 30.48 3.71
CA LEU A 897 -27.87 29.18 3.87
C LEU A 897 -29.07 29.26 4.81
N ARG A 898 -28.97 30.02 5.90
CA ARG A 898 -30.08 30.27 6.84
C ARG A 898 -31.24 31.01 6.18
N ARG A 899 -30.97 32.00 5.33
CA ARG A 899 -32.02 32.75 4.59
C ARG A 899 -32.69 31.90 3.51
N LEU A 900 -31.95 30.99 2.88
CA LEU A 900 -32.51 30.06 1.90
C LEU A 900 -33.53 29.10 2.52
N GLY A 901 -33.46 28.86 3.84
CA GLY A 901 -34.44 28.04 4.56
C GLY A 901 -34.48 26.56 4.12
N ARG A 902 -33.44 26.11 3.40
CA ARG A 902 -33.30 24.74 2.89
C ARG A 902 -32.41 23.93 3.82
N GLU A 903 -32.87 22.72 4.14
CA GLU A 903 -32.12 21.78 4.99
C GLU A 903 -31.17 20.88 4.19
N VAL A 904 -31.41 20.72 2.88
CA VAL A 904 -30.64 19.86 1.99
C VAL A 904 -30.26 20.61 0.72
N PHE A 905 -28.99 20.48 0.36
CA PHE A 905 -28.40 21.05 -0.84
C PHE A 905 -27.71 19.94 -1.64
N ALA A 906 -27.91 19.93 -2.95
CA ALA A 906 -27.17 19.05 -3.85
C ALA A 906 -25.79 19.65 -4.14
N ARG A 907 -24.76 18.81 -4.29
CA ARG A 907 -23.39 19.26 -4.60
C ARG A 907 -23.33 20.15 -5.85
N ALA A 908 -24.16 19.88 -6.85
CA ALA A 908 -24.26 20.68 -8.07
C ALA A 908 -24.68 22.14 -7.81
N GLU A 909 -25.41 22.42 -6.73
CA GLU A 909 -25.86 23.77 -6.36
C GLU A 909 -24.72 24.64 -5.80
N PHE A 910 -23.59 24.03 -5.44
CA PHE A 910 -22.37 24.72 -5.01
C PHE A 910 -21.28 24.75 -6.09
N ASN A 911 -21.49 24.09 -7.24
CA ASN A 911 -20.60 24.16 -8.40
C ASN A 911 -20.93 25.41 -9.25
N LEU A 912 -20.77 26.59 -8.67
CA LEU A 912 -20.75 27.84 -9.43
C LEU A 912 -19.27 28.24 -9.63
N ALA A 913 -18.79 27.97 -10.84
CA ALA A 913 -17.54 28.40 -11.50
C ALA A 913 -16.28 28.50 -10.64
#